data_AF-A0A1R3HBM8-F1
#
_entry.id   AF-A0A1R3HBM8-F1
#
_cell.length_a   1.000
_cell.length_b   1.000
_cell.length_c   1.000
_cell.angle_alpha   90.00
_cell.angle_beta   90.00
_cell.angle_gamma   90.00
#
_symmetry.space_group_name_H-M   'P 1'
#
loop_
_entity.id
_entity.type
_entity.pdbx_description
1 polymer ?
#
loop_
_entity_poly.entity_id
_entity_poly.type
_entity_poly.pdbx_seq_one_letter_code
_entity_poly.pdbx_strand_id
1 'polypeptide(L)'
;MELLNPPHPPHQDPNRDFIPELGFRRQVDIPASTQLPGIAEEAGAVSAGDKDKVFVAVGKSVEKAVSLLQWTLRWFGVGKLPASQANAEVVSAYRREERQHLKKLLESYSSVCGKLKVKTSIISVEADQVHKGIVELVNRHLIRNLVFGAIPENCVRMKKSSSKASYAARNAPYYCEIWFVNKGKLVWTREASEEPNSFPPSFSSPSCTNSGSECASSETRLSLDEEENLYSRLREVSMEAEASKNEALAESSKCQKLESQAMEAFSKLKDFESAHIREVKLRKEVDEALRTTMEEQEKLIKVKEEVTRELQKTMRNVALLNSRAQQANHRHDEATGELKFLRASIATLQQEKQRIRQQKMEAVRWLERWRSRGQAGTAACNGFIGLVEDLPELAEFSLADVQSATCNFSESFKIGKGGHGCVYKGEMLGRTVAIKKLYPHNMQGQSEFQQEAQVLSKLQHPHLVTLLGVCPEAWALAYEYLPNGSLQDRLFRKTSVSPLTWKIRARIVAEISSALCFLHSTKPEKIVHGDLKPENILLDSELRCKICDFGISRLVTEDTLYCPSFRRGTEPKGAFPYSDPEFHRIGVLTPKSDIYAFGLIVLQILTGRPPVGLAGEVRKAMSCGKLDSILDTSAGEWPMFVARRLADLGLQCCELYGRDRPDLKPSLVRELGQLHLSDERTVPSFFLCPILQEIMHDPQVAADGFTYEGEALRGWLENGRETSPMTNLTLSHLHLTPNHALRQAIQDWLCKA
;
A
#
# COMPACT_ATOMS: atom_id res chain seq x y z
N MET A 1 43.74 11.90 -39.25
CA MET A 1 43.39 12.75 -40.40
C MET A 1 43.46 14.20 -39.94
N GLU A 2 43.99 15.09 -40.78
CA GLU A 2 43.82 16.57 -40.78
C GLU A 2 43.41 17.20 -39.43
N LEU A 3 44.29 17.72 -38.58
CA LEU A 3 45.61 18.36 -38.77
C LEU A 3 45.56 19.78 -39.37
N LEU A 4 45.23 20.77 -38.52
CA LEU A 4 45.66 22.16 -38.65
C LEU A 4 46.11 22.71 -37.29
N ASN A 5 47.41 22.67 -37.03
CA ASN A 5 48.14 23.58 -36.15
C ASN A 5 49.04 24.46 -37.03
N PRO A 6 49.43 25.66 -36.57
CA PRO A 6 50.87 25.93 -36.45
C PRO A 6 51.20 26.61 -35.08
N PRO A 7 52.44 27.08 -34.77
CA PRO A 7 53.33 26.38 -33.83
C PRO A 7 53.54 27.16 -32.51
N HIS A 8 53.64 26.51 -31.34
CA HIS A 8 54.80 25.81 -30.74
C HIS A 8 56.00 26.71 -30.28
N PRO A 9 56.75 26.29 -29.22
CA PRO A 9 57.57 27.17 -28.38
C PRO A 9 59.08 27.01 -28.65
N PRO A 10 59.96 27.43 -27.70
CA PRO A 10 60.91 26.44 -27.16
C PRO A 10 61.30 26.60 -25.66
N HIS A 11 61.66 25.47 -25.03
CA HIS A 11 62.78 25.21 -24.06
C HIS A 11 63.09 26.18 -22.87
N GLN A 12 63.79 25.81 -21.78
CA GLN A 12 64.52 24.61 -21.35
C GLN A 12 64.51 24.56 -19.79
N ASP A 13 64.13 23.45 -19.16
CA ASP A 13 65.06 22.57 -18.38
C ASP A 13 65.30 23.08 -16.91
N PRO A 14 66.27 22.63 -16.07
CA PRO A 14 65.88 22.00 -14.80
C PRO A 14 66.51 22.59 -13.52
N ASN A 15 66.09 22.06 -12.36
CA ASN A 15 66.79 22.06 -11.05
C ASN A 15 67.50 23.34 -10.59
N ARG A 16 66.88 24.10 -9.68
CA ARG A 16 67.39 24.34 -8.31
C ARG A 16 66.50 25.23 -7.46
N ASP A 17 66.63 25.06 -6.14
CA ASP A 17 66.22 26.03 -5.12
C ASP A 17 67.01 27.34 -5.27
N PHE A 18 66.37 28.49 -5.02
CA PHE A 18 66.87 29.49 -4.07
C PHE A 18 65.83 30.58 -3.79
N ILE A 19 65.44 30.69 -2.52
CA ILE A 19 64.77 31.86 -1.91
C ILE A 19 65.90 32.80 -1.46
N PRO A 20 65.88 34.12 -1.81
CA PRO A 20 65.28 35.07 -0.85
C PRO A 20 64.60 36.33 -1.40
N GLU A 21 63.59 36.76 -0.63
CA GLU A 21 63.28 38.13 -0.18
C GLU A 21 63.62 39.35 -1.07
N LEU A 22 62.63 40.25 -1.22
CA LEU A 22 62.54 41.43 -0.33
C LEU A 22 61.18 42.15 -0.48
N GLY A 23 60.52 42.45 0.65
CA GLY A 23 59.16 43.01 0.67
C GLY A 23 58.64 43.31 2.07
N PHE A 24 59.33 44.17 2.81
CA PHE A 24 58.98 44.55 4.19
C PHE A 24 57.53 45.10 4.29
N ARG A 25 56.64 44.51 5.10
CA ARG A 25 56.58 44.46 6.58
C ARG A 25 55.88 45.68 7.20
N ARG A 26 54.65 45.46 7.68
CA ARG A 26 54.24 45.95 9.01
C ARG A 26 53.30 44.94 9.68
N GLN A 27 53.47 44.79 10.98
CA GLN A 27 52.97 43.70 11.82
C GLN A 27 52.76 44.26 13.23
N VAL A 28 51.64 43.88 13.85
CA VAL A 28 51.35 43.91 15.30
C VAL A 28 50.36 42.73 15.47
N ASP A 29 50.78 41.53 15.86
CA ASP A 29 51.15 41.07 17.22
C ASP A 29 49.95 41.18 18.20
N ILE A 30 49.28 40.08 18.59
CA ILE A 30 49.67 39.02 19.59
C ILE A 30 49.56 39.56 21.05
N PRO A 31 49.07 38.81 22.08
CA PRO A 31 48.66 37.40 22.16
C PRO A 31 47.26 37.10 22.77
N ALA A 32 46.96 35.79 22.79
CA ALA A 32 46.05 34.97 23.61
C ALA A 32 45.34 35.47 24.91
N SER A 33 44.25 34.73 25.20
CA SER A 33 43.90 34.07 26.49
C SER A 33 42.72 34.58 27.36
N THR A 34 41.96 33.59 27.86
CA THR A 34 41.17 33.52 29.10
C THR A 34 39.73 34.09 29.25
N GLN A 35 38.91 33.30 29.95
CA GLN A 35 37.74 33.61 30.81
C GLN A 35 36.32 33.93 30.24
N LEU A 36 35.48 32.88 30.30
CA LEU A 36 34.13 32.87 30.90
C LEU A 36 33.03 33.77 30.22
N PRO A 37 31.90 34.17 30.88
CA PRO A 37 30.60 33.59 30.49
C PRO A 37 29.51 34.62 30.12
N GLY A 38 28.38 34.17 29.56
CA GLY A 38 27.20 35.03 29.34
C GLY A 38 25.97 34.29 28.81
N ILE A 39 24.79 34.62 29.33
CA ILE A 39 23.47 34.05 28.94
C ILE A 39 22.59 35.18 28.39
N ALA A 40 22.06 34.99 27.17
CA ALA A 40 20.79 35.50 26.64
C ALA A 40 20.62 34.84 25.26
N GLU A 41 19.63 33.97 25.03
CA GLU A 41 18.24 34.33 24.71
C GLU A 41 18.08 35.39 23.61
N GLU A 42 17.70 34.95 22.41
CA GLU A 42 16.62 35.62 21.69
C GLU A 42 15.67 34.54 21.13
N ALA A 43 14.46 34.45 21.71
CA ALA A 43 13.50 33.40 21.42
C ALA A 43 12.70 33.71 20.14
N GLY A 44 13.33 33.51 18.98
CA GLY A 44 12.65 33.53 17.69
C GLY A 44 11.61 32.41 17.59
N ALA A 45 10.35 32.73 17.89
CA ALA A 45 9.26 31.75 18.02
C ALA A 45 8.94 31.04 16.70
N VAL A 46 9.55 29.87 16.46
CA VAL A 46 9.21 29.00 15.33
C VAL A 46 7.83 28.39 15.56
N SER A 47 6.85 28.87 14.80
CA SER A 47 5.48 28.36 14.82
C SER A 47 5.42 26.87 14.53
N ALA A 48 4.48 26.16 15.17
CA ALA A 48 4.25 24.74 14.96
C ALA A 48 3.65 24.48 13.56
N GLY A 49 4.49 24.46 12.53
CA GLY A 49 4.01 24.56 11.14
C GLY A 49 5.00 24.21 10.03
N ASP A 50 6.04 23.39 10.28
CA ASP A 50 6.91 22.91 9.19
C ASP A 50 7.44 21.49 9.48
N LYS A 51 6.83 20.47 8.87
CA LYS A 51 7.18 19.04 9.07
C LYS A 51 7.89 18.40 7.88
N ASP A 52 8.05 19.14 6.77
CA ASP A 52 8.50 18.58 5.48
C ASP A 52 9.93 19.02 5.09
N LYS A 53 10.64 19.76 5.96
CA LYS A 53 12.05 20.16 5.76
C LYS A 53 13.03 19.07 6.20
N VAL A 54 13.78 18.53 5.23
CA VAL A 54 14.88 17.58 5.45
C VAL A 54 16.21 18.28 5.24
N PHE A 55 17.00 18.41 6.30
CA PHE A 55 18.35 18.98 6.26
C PHE A 55 19.38 17.89 5.96
N VAL A 56 20.27 18.14 4.99
CA VAL A 56 21.30 17.17 4.56
C VAL A 56 22.68 17.79 4.70
N ALA A 57 23.50 17.26 5.61
CA ALA A 57 24.91 17.62 5.70
C ALA A 57 25.69 16.97 4.55
N VAL A 58 26.48 17.76 3.82
CA VAL A 58 27.30 17.31 2.68
C VAL A 58 28.77 17.69 2.89
N GLY A 59 29.66 16.73 2.61
CA GLY A 59 31.11 16.94 2.69
C GLY A 59 31.71 17.53 1.41
N LYS A 60 33.01 17.86 1.43
CA LYS A 60 33.75 18.51 0.33
C LYS A 60 33.79 17.72 -1.01
N SER A 61 33.35 16.47 -1.05
CA SER A 61 33.32 15.63 -2.26
C SER A 61 31.92 15.70 -2.91
N VAL A 62 31.82 16.41 -4.03
CA VAL A 62 30.56 16.63 -4.75
C VAL A 62 29.94 15.32 -5.21
N GLU A 63 30.72 14.36 -5.69
CA GLU A 63 30.22 13.06 -6.19
C GLU A 63 29.54 12.25 -5.07
N LYS A 64 30.17 12.18 -3.89
CA LYS A 64 29.57 11.52 -2.71
C LYS A 64 28.36 12.28 -2.19
N ALA A 65 28.38 13.61 -2.24
CA ALA A 65 27.22 14.45 -1.92
C ALA A 65 26.04 14.21 -2.89
N VAL A 66 26.30 14.05 -4.20
CA VAL A 66 25.27 13.75 -5.21
C VAL A 66 24.61 12.40 -4.94
N SER A 67 25.37 11.34 -4.64
CA SER A 67 24.78 10.04 -4.28
C SER A 67 23.95 10.10 -2.99
N LEU A 68 24.42 10.86 -1.98
CA LEU A 68 23.68 11.06 -0.73
C LEU A 68 22.37 11.85 -0.96
N LEU A 69 22.43 12.93 -1.74
CA LEU A 69 21.25 13.75 -2.08
C LEU A 69 20.25 12.96 -2.92
N GLN A 70 20.70 12.17 -3.90
CA GLN A 70 19.84 11.26 -4.67
C GLN A 70 19.15 10.22 -3.77
N TRP A 71 19.85 9.67 -2.78
CA TRP A 71 19.27 8.74 -1.81
C TRP A 71 18.21 9.43 -0.93
N THR A 72 18.51 10.60 -0.37
CA THR A 72 17.58 11.37 0.47
C THR A 72 16.33 11.78 -0.33
N LEU A 73 16.49 12.31 -1.54
CA LEU A 73 15.37 12.66 -2.42
C LEU A 73 14.49 11.45 -2.75
N ARG A 74 15.09 10.26 -2.92
CA ARG A 74 14.35 9.02 -3.24
C ARG A 74 13.58 8.45 -2.05
N TRP A 75 14.01 8.69 -0.81
CA TRP A 75 13.41 8.11 0.40
C TRP A 75 12.52 9.06 1.20
N PHE A 76 12.83 10.37 1.23
CA PHE A 76 11.96 11.38 1.85
C PHE A 76 11.02 12.03 0.82
N GLY A 77 11.40 12.10 -0.46
CA GLY A 77 10.59 12.69 -1.54
C GLY A 77 9.42 11.83 -2.05
N VAL A 78 8.91 10.87 -1.25
CA VAL A 78 7.73 10.05 -1.60
C VAL A 78 6.44 10.55 -0.89
N GLY A 79 6.43 11.82 -0.49
CA GLY A 79 5.20 12.59 -0.38
C GLY A 79 4.69 12.98 -1.77
N LYS A 80 3.38 12.94 -2.01
CA LYS A 80 2.80 13.49 -3.26
C LYS A 80 2.87 15.01 -3.22
N LEU A 81 3.98 15.59 -3.71
CA LEU A 81 4.11 17.04 -3.81
C LEU A 81 3.01 17.58 -4.76
N PRO A 82 2.15 18.53 -4.31
CA PRO A 82 1.23 19.23 -5.19
C PRO A 82 1.99 19.94 -6.31
N ALA A 83 1.45 19.91 -7.54
CA ALA A 83 2.09 20.58 -8.68
C ALA A 83 2.23 22.10 -8.50
N SER A 84 1.47 22.70 -7.58
CA SER A 84 1.56 24.11 -7.15
C SER A 84 2.70 24.40 -6.17
N GLN A 85 3.38 23.37 -5.64
CA GLN A 85 4.51 23.49 -4.71
C GLN A 85 5.85 23.04 -5.34
N ALA A 86 5.83 22.47 -6.54
CA ALA A 86 7.03 22.14 -7.31
C ALA A 86 7.56 23.37 -8.07
N ASN A 87 8.88 23.54 -8.14
CA ASN A 87 9.47 24.57 -9.00
C ASN A 87 9.31 24.20 -10.49
N ALA A 88 9.39 25.20 -11.38
CA ALA A 88 9.14 25.00 -12.81
C ALA A 88 10.09 23.98 -13.45
N GLU A 89 11.33 23.89 -12.98
CA GLU A 89 12.33 22.95 -13.51
C GLU A 89 11.99 21.49 -13.17
N VAL A 90 11.62 21.19 -11.93
CA VAL A 90 11.18 19.86 -11.49
C VAL A 90 9.89 19.45 -12.22
N VAL A 91 8.93 20.36 -12.38
CA VAL A 91 7.74 20.12 -13.21
C VAL A 91 8.13 19.83 -14.67
N SER A 92 9.11 20.55 -15.24
CA SER A 92 9.59 20.31 -16.60
C SER A 92 10.30 18.96 -16.76
N ALA A 93 10.99 18.49 -15.73
CA ALA A 93 11.71 17.21 -15.72
C ALA A 93 10.72 16.05 -15.62
N TYR A 94 9.77 16.12 -14.67
CA TYR A 94 8.70 15.14 -14.52
C TYR A 94 7.86 15.02 -15.80
N ARG A 95 7.40 16.14 -16.39
CA ARG A 95 6.67 16.13 -17.67
C ARG A 95 7.51 15.57 -18.83
N ARG A 96 8.85 15.71 -18.83
CA ARG A 96 9.72 15.06 -19.83
C ARG A 96 9.76 13.54 -19.63
N GLU A 97 9.83 13.06 -18.40
CA GLU A 97 9.82 11.62 -18.10
C GLU A 97 8.46 10.98 -18.42
N GLU A 98 7.34 11.60 -18.01
CA GLU A 98 5.99 11.14 -18.38
C GLU A 98 5.80 11.07 -19.90
N ARG A 99 6.23 12.10 -20.66
CA ARG A 99 6.21 12.08 -22.14
C ARG A 99 7.03 10.93 -22.72
N GLN A 100 8.20 10.63 -22.19
CA GLN A 100 9.01 9.50 -22.65
C GLN A 100 8.35 8.14 -22.34
N HIS A 101 7.73 8.00 -21.17
CA HIS A 101 7.00 6.79 -20.79
C HIS A 101 5.76 6.59 -21.68
N LEU A 102 4.97 7.65 -21.88
CA LEU A 102 3.79 7.65 -22.76
C LEU A 102 4.17 7.33 -24.21
N LYS A 103 5.26 7.89 -24.74
CA LYS A 103 5.74 7.61 -26.09
C LYS A 103 6.06 6.11 -26.28
N LYS A 104 6.84 5.51 -25.37
CA LYS A 104 7.16 4.06 -25.42
C LYS A 104 5.91 3.18 -25.38
N LEU A 105 4.90 3.57 -24.59
CA LEU A 105 3.62 2.85 -24.51
C LEU A 105 2.85 2.93 -25.84
N LEU A 106 2.77 4.12 -26.45
CA LEU A 106 2.06 4.33 -27.71
C LEU A 106 2.79 3.68 -28.91
N GLU A 107 4.12 3.62 -28.89
CA GLU A 107 4.93 2.86 -29.86
C GLU A 107 4.63 1.36 -29.79
N SER A 108 4.42 0.80 -28.59
CA SER A 108 3.98 -0.59 -28.41
C SER A 108 2.62 -0.86 -29.07
N TYR A 109 1.65 0.03 -28.89
CA TYR A 109 0.35 -0.08 -29.59
C TYR A 109 0.48 0.06 -31.11
N SER A 110 1.33 0.97 -31.60
CA SER A 110 1.59 1.11 -33.04
C SER A 110 2.20 -0.16 -33.64
N SER A 111 3.06 -0.87 -32.90
CA SER A 111 3.59 -2.19 -33.30
C SER A 111 2.48 -3.25 -33.48
N VAL A 112 1.44 -3.23 -32.65
CA VAL A 112 0.27 -4.11 -32.79
C VAL A 112 -0.52 -3.78 -34.06
N CYS A 113 -0.78 -2.51 -34.33
CA CYS A 113 -1.47 -2.07 -35.56
C CYS A 113 -0.65 -2.34 -36.83
N GLY A 114 0.67 -2.23 -36.78
CA GLY A 114 1.57 -2.56 -37.88
C GLY A 114 1.49 -4.03 -38.30
N LYS A 115 1.32 -4.96 -37.34
CA LYS A 115 1.08 -6.39 -37.62
C LYS A 115 -0.25 -6.64 -38.34
N LEU A 116 -1.21 -5.73 -38.20
CA LEU A 116 -2.49 -5.72 -38.93
C LEU A 116 -2.43 -4.93 -40.24
N LYS A 117 -1.24 -4.48 -40.68
CA LYS A 117 -1.00 -3.67 -41.90
C LYS A 117 -1.71 -2.31 -41.92
N VAL A 118 -2.16 -1.80 -40.76
CA VAL A 118 -2.83 -0.49 -40.65
C VAL A 118 -1.78 0.61 -40.48
N LYS A 119 -1.84 1.65 -41.33
CA LYS A 119 -1.04 2.88 -41.14
C LYS A 119 -1.54 3.61 -39.88
N THR A 120 -0.66 3.85 -38.92
CA THR A 120 -0.98 4.57 -37.68
C THR A 120 -0.16 5.85 -37.58
N SER A 121 -0.78 6.88 -36.98
CA SER A 121 -0.11 8.10 -36.51
C SER A 121 -0.39 8.26 -35.02
N ILE A 122 0.58 8.78 -34.28
CA ILE A 122 0.47 9.01 -32.84
C ILE A 122 0.32 10.51 -32.61
N ILE A 123 -0.74 10.91 -31.91
CA ILE A 123 -1.02 12.31 -31.54
C ILE A 123 -1.18 12.36 -30.02
N SER A 124 -0.54 13.35 -29.38
CA SER A 124 -0.58 13.57 -27.93
C SER A 124 -0.91 15.03 -27.63
N VAL A 125 -1.80 15.26 -26.66
CA VAL A 125 -2.13 16.59 -26.14
C VAL A 125 -1.87 16.63 -24.63
N GLU A 126 -1.39 17.76 -24.13
CA GLU A 126 -1.30 18.05 -22.69
C GLU A 126 -2.48 18.96 -22.32
N ALA A 127 -3.32 18.52 -21.39
CA ALA A 127 -4.48 19.27 -20.92
C ALA A 127 -4.79 18.90 -19.46
N ASP A 128 -5.10 19.90 -18.63
CA ASP A 128 -5.39 19.72 -17.18
C ASP A 128 -6.55 18.75 -16.90
N GLN A 129 -7.42 18.57 -17.89
CA GLN A 129 -8.54 17.64 -17.85
C GLN A 129 -8.57 16.80 -19.13
N VAL A 130 -8.23 15.51 -18.99
CA VAL A 130 -8.21 14.51 -20.07
C VAL A 130 -9.49 14.52 -20.92
N HIS A 131 -10.65 14.75 -20.30
CA HIS A 131 -11.93 14.79 -20.99
C HIS A 131 -12.12 16.03 -21.88
N LYS A 132 -11.48 17.16 -21.55
CA LYS A 132 -11.42 18.35 -22.42
C LYS A 132 -10.41 18.13 -23.55
N GLY A 133 -9.21 17.63 -23.24
CA GLY A 133 -8.17 17.36 -24.25
C GLY A 133 -8.61 16.39 -25.35
N ILE A 134 -9.45 15.39 -25.04
CA ILE A 134 -10.04 14.51 -26.06
C ILE A 134 -10.98 15.29 -27.00
N VAL A 135 -11.83 16.18 -26.45
CA VAL A 135 -12.74 17.02 -27.26
C VAL A 135 -11.95 18.05 -28.08
N GLU A 136 -10.87 18.60 -27.54
CA GLU A 136 -9.94 19.46 -28.27
C GLU A 136 -9.31 18.72 -29.45
N LEU A 137 -8.79 17.50 -29.26
CA LEU A 137 -8.22 16.68 -30.34
C LEU A 137 -9.23 16.38 -31.46
N VAL A 138 -10.50 16.10 -31.11
CA VAL A 138 -11.58 15.86 -32.09
C VAL A 138 -11.86 17.11 -32.94
N ASN A 139 -11.83 18.30 -32.32
CA ASN A 139 -11.94 19.57 -33.04
C ASN A 139 -10.70 19.83 -33.91
N ARG A 140 -9.51 19.82 -33.30
CA ARG A 140 -8.23 20.20 -33.90
C ARG A 140 -7.81 19.33 -35.09
N HIS A 141 -8.20 18.06 -35.10
CA HIS A 141 -7.88 17.11 -36.16
C HIS A 141 -9.11 16.63 -36.96
N LEU A 142 -10.27 17.31 -36.80
CA LEU A 142 -11.53 17.00 -37.49
C LEU A 142 -11.89 15.50 -37.47
N ILE A 143 -11.71 14.87 -36.31
CA ILE A 143 -11.87 13.41 -36.15
C ILE A 143 -13.35 13.07 -36.36
N ARG A 144 -13.65 12.36 -37.46
CA ARG A 144 -15.02 11.91 -37.80
C ARG A 144 -15.45 10.65 -37.07
N ASN A 145 -14.50 9.84 -36.61
CA ASN A 145 -14.74 8.54 -35.99
C ASN A 145 -13.86 8.38 -34.73
N LEU A 146 -14.49 8.24 -33.56
CA LEU A 146 -13.81 8.06 -32.27
C LEU A 146 -14.26 6.77 -31.60
N VAL A 147 -13.32 5.96 -31.10
CA VAL A 147 -13.62 4.68 -30.44
C VAL A 147 -13.17 4.70 -28.98
N PHE A 148 -14.07 4.34 -28.06
CA PHE A 148 -13.80 4.23 -26.62
C PHE A 148 -13.89 2.79 -26.13
N GLY A 149 -12.97 2.40 -25.25
CA GLY A 149 -13.11 1.19 -24.42
C GLY A 149 -14.14 1.40 -23.31
N ALA A 150 -15.13 0.50 -23.21
CA ALA A 150 -16.20 0.54 -22.21
C ALA A 150 -16.06 -0.58 -21.17
N ILE A 151 -16.37 -0.26 -19.90
CA ILE A 151 -16.50 -1.22 -18.80
C ILE A 151 -18.01 -1.47 -18.58
N PRO A 152 -18.47 -2.74 -18.45
CA PRO A 152 -19.90 -3.05 -18.45
C PRO A 152 -20.57 -2.82 -17.09
N GLU A 153 -21.03 -1.60 -16.84
CA GLU A 153 -22.04 -1.32 -15.81
C GLU A 153 -23.37 -0.86 -16.45
N ASN A 154 -24.34 -1.79 -16.51
CA ASN A 154 -25.77 -1.59 -16.74
C ASN A 154 -26.18 -0.65 -17.90
N CYS A 155 -26.07 -1.17 -19.12
CA CYS A 155 -26.54 -0.53 -20.35
C CYS A 155 -28.08 -0.47 -20.48
N VAL A 156 -28.70 0.53 -19.84
CA VAL A 156 -30.03 1.08 -20.24
C VAL A 156 -30.08 2.61 -20.06
N ARG A 157 -29.42 3.18 -19.04
CA ARG A 157 -29.38 4.65 -18.82
C ARG A 157 -27.96 5.15 -18.61
N MET A 158 -27.53 6.10 -19.43
CA MET A 158 -26.20 6.72 -19.45
C MET A 158 -25.93 7.65 -18.25
N LYS A 159 -25.94 7.08 -17.03
CA LYS A 159 -25.61 7.77 -15.76
C LYS A 159 -24.38 7.21 -15.01
N LYS A 160 -23.80 6.08 -15.45
CA LYS A 160 -22.64 5.44 -14.79
C LYS A 160 -21.54 4.90 -15.74
N SER A 161 -21.42 5.42 -16.96
CA SER A 161 -20.17 5.26 -17.72
C SER A 161 -19.07 6.16 -17.13
N SER A 162 -17.79 5.86 -17.44
CA SER A 162 -16.65 6.71 -17.06
C SER A 162 -16.94 8.19 -17.36
N SER A 163 -16.73 9.07 -16.38
CA SER A 163 -17.05 10.50 -16.47
C SER A 163 -16.41 11.17 -17.70
N LYS A 164 -15.21 10.72 -18.08
CA LYS A 164 -14.47 11.17 -19.26
C LYS A 164 -15.18 10.81 -20.58
N ALA A 165 -15.69 9.58 -20.67
CA ALA A 165 -16.43 9.08 -21.83
C ALA A 165 -17.82 9.75 -21.94
N SER A 166 -18.51 9.90 -20.81
CA SER A 166 -19.81 10.60 -20.75
C SER A 166 -19.68 12.09 -21.14
N TYR A 167 -18.59 12.75 -20.73
CA TYR A 167 -18.28 14.11 -21.13
C TYR A 167 -17.98 14.20 -22.63
N ALA A 168 -17.09 13.36 -23.16
CA ALA A 168 -16.72 13.36 -24.59
C ALA A 168 -17.95 13.13 -25.49
N ALA A 169 -18.80 12.16 -25.18
CA ALA A 169 -20.02 11.88 -25.94
C ALA A 169 -21.03 13.06 -25.98
N ARG A 170 -21.00 13.95 -24.98
CA ARG A 170 -21.88 15.14 -24.91
C ARG A 170 -21.28 16.41 -25.50
N ASN A 171 -19.95 16.55 -25.50
CA ASN A 171 -19.26 17.80 -25.85
C ASN A 171 -18.42 17.70 -27.14
N ALA A 172 -18.22 16.50 -27.69
CA ALA A 172 -17.60 16.34 -29.00
C ALA A 172 -18.53 16.86 -30.12
N PRO A 173 -17.99 17.53 -31.15
CA PRO A 173 -18.76 18.11 -32.26
C PRO A 173 -19.74 17.16 -32.93
N TYR A 174 -20.80 17.72 -33.51
CA TYR A 174 -21.89 16.97 -34.15
C TYR A 174 -21.42 16.09 -35.33
N TYR A 175 -20.36 16.47 -36.03
CA TYR A 175 -19.78 15.69 -37.13
C TYR A 175 -19.00 14.43 -36.70
N CYS A 176 -18.74 14.24 -35.40
CA CYS A 176 -17.96 13.10 -34.90
C CYS A 176 -18.88 11.95 -34.48
N GLU A 177 -18.82 10.83 -35.20
CA GLU A 177 -19.40 9.58 -34.74
C GLU A 177 -18.56 8.97 -33.61
N ILE A 178 -19.20 8.41 -32.58
CA ILE A 178 -18.52 7.90 -31.39
C ILE A 178 -19.00 6.50 -31.02
N TRP A 179 -18.08 5.54 -31.05
CA TRP A 179 -18.31 4.12 -30.87
C TRP A 179 -17.79 3.64 -29.51
N PHE A 180 -18.56 2.84 -28.77
CA PHE A 180 -18.18 2.29 -27.46
C PHE A 180 -18.07 0.76 -27.52
N VAL A 181 -16.87 0.22 -27.29
CA VAL A 181 -16.55 -1.20 -27.48
C VAL A 181 -16.03 -1.83 -26.19
N ASN A 182 -16.50 -3.05 -25.87
CA ASN A 182 -16.11 -3.82 -24.69
C ASN A 182 -15.82 -5.27 -25.10
N LYS A 183 -14.63 -5.80 -24.76
CA LYS A 183 -14.18 -7.16 -25.09
C LYS A 183 -14.44 -7.55 -26.57
N GLY A 184 -14.21 -6.61 -27.49
CA GLY A 184 -14.41 -6.79 -28.93
C GLY A 184 -15.85 -6.72 -29.43
N LYS A 185 -16.83 -6.42 -28.57
CA LYS A 185 -18.25 -6.20 -28.95
C LYS A 185 -18.63 -4.74 -28.86
N LEU A 186 -19.41 -4.26 -29.83
CA LEU A 186 -20.05 -2.94 -29.77
C LEU A 186 -21.09 -2.90 -28.63
N VAL A 187 -21.15 -1.76 -27.94
CA VAL A 187 -22.03 -1.52 -26.78
C VAL A 187 -23.02 -0.39 -27.05
N TRP A 188 -22.55 0.70 -27.65
CA TRP A 188 -23.36 1.87 -28.01
C TRP A 188 -22.62 2.73 -29.06
N THR A 189 -23.35 3.46 -29.89
CA THR A 189 -22.82 4.44 -30.85
C THR A 189 -23.59 5.75 -30.73
N ARG A 190 -22.91 6.88 -30.89
CA ARG A 190 -23.50 8.20 -31.14
C ARG A 190 -23.27 8.56 -32.60
N GLU A 191 -24.33 8.57 -33.38
CA GLU A 191 -24.34 9.01 -34.78
C GLU A 191 -23.97 10.50 -34.92
N ALA A 192 -23.59 10.91 -36.13
CA ALA A 192 -23.26 12.30 -36.45
C ALA A 192 -24.48 13.06 -37.02
N SER A 193 -24.52 14.39 -36.83
CA SER A 193 -25.60 15.26 -37.33
C SER A 193 -25.05 16.59 -37.89
N GLU A 194 -25.76 17.19 -38.85
CA GLU A 194 -25.19 18.24 -39.72
C GLU A 194 -25.58 19.70 -39.36
N GLU A 195 -26.55 19.96 -38.46
CA GLU A 195 -27.02 21.32 -38.15
C GLU A 195 -26.94 21.71 -36.65
N PRO A 196 -26.64 23.00 -36.32
CA PRO A 196 -26.64 23.54 -34.96
C PRO A 196 -27.88 24.41 -34.64
N ASN A 197 -28.65 24.06 -33.59
CA ASN A 197 -29.76 24.88 -33.08
C ASN A 197 -29.35 25.81 -31.92
N SER A 198 -30.10 26.90 -31.68
CA SER A 198 -29.68 28.05 -30.86
C SER A 198 -30.66 28.49 -29.74
N PHE A 199 -30.14 29.23 -28.75
CA PHE A 199 -30.84 29.88 -27.61
C PHE A 199 -31.43 28.91 -26.54
N PRO A 200 -31.74 29.32 -25.28
CA PRO A 200 -32.15 30.65 -24.75
C PRO A 200 -31.46 31.05 -23.40
N PRO A 201 -32.02 31.95 -22.53
CA PRO A 201 -32.59 33.30 -22.72
C PRO A 201 -31.83 34.40 -21.89
N SER A 202 -32.24 35.66 -22.00
CA SER A 202 -31.73 36.81 -21.21
C SER A 202 -32.70 37.32 -20.13
N PHE A 203 -32.17 38.02 -19.12
CA PHE A 203 -32.92 38.71 -18.04
C PHE A 203 -32.83 40.25 -18.21
N SER A 204 -33.93 40.99 -18.01
CA SER A 204 -33.90 42.45 -17.76
C SER A 204 -35.24 43.05 -17.30
N SER A 205 -35.21 43.87 -16.23
CA SER A 205 -36.23 44.84 -15.74
C SER A 205 -35.84 45.33 -14.33
N PRO A 206 -36.37 46.43 -13.75
CA PRO A 206 -37.23 47.51 -14.30
C PRO A 206 -36.72 48.95 -13.97
N SER A 207 -37.42 50.00 -14.46
CA SER A 207 -37.84 51.20 -13.69
C SER A 207 -38.47 52.29 -14.59
N CYS A 208 -39.25 53.22 -14.00
CA CYS A 208 -40.01 54.27 -14.70
C CYS A 208 -40.09 55.57 -13.87
N THR A 209 -40.13 56.77 -14.48
CA THR A 209 -40.90 57.96 -13.98
C THR A 209 -41.01 59.14 -14.96
N ASN A 210 -42.23 59.33 -15.51
CA ASN A 210 -43.12 60.51 -15.54
C ASN A 210 -42.67 62.00 -15.79
N SER A 211 -43.65 62.76 -16.35
CA SER A 211 -43.98 64.22 -16.27
C SER A 211 -43.30 65.31 -17.14
N GLY A 212 -44.05 66.43 -17.35
CA GLY A 212 -43.68 67.68 -18.07
C GLY A 212 -44.87 68.68 -18.18
N SER A 213 -44.65 69.96 -18.53
CA SER A 213 -45.67 71.00 -18.92
C SER A 213 -45.04 72.34 -19.41
N GLU A 214 -45.83 73.33 -19.86
CA GLU A 214 -45.41 74.57 -20.57
C GLU A 214 -45.93 75.95 -19.97
N CYS A 215 -45.77 77.06 -20.75
CA CYS A 215 -45.90 78.52 -20.48
C CYS A 215 -47.33 79.15 -20.66
N ALA A 216 -47.66 80.48 -20.58
CA ALA A 216 -47.24 81.70 -19.81
C ALA A 216 -48.08 82.98 -20.17
N SER A 217 -47.87 84.15 -19.48
CA SER A 217 -48.09 85.58 -19.93
C SER A 217 -49.45 86.38 -19.72
N SER A 218 -49.51 87.69 -20.11
CA SER A 218 -50.47 88.79 -19.68
C SER A 218 -50.61 89.94 -20.76
N GLU A 219 -51.14 91.20 -20.65
CA GLU A 219 -51.43 92.20 -19.57
C GLU A 219 -52.26 93.47 -20.07
N THR A 220 -52.74 94.37 -19.16
CA THR A 220 -53.25 95.81 -19.29
C THR A 220 -54.44 96.20 -20.24
N ARG A 221 -55.04 97.43 -20.35
CA ARG A 221 -54.82 98.85 -19.83
C ARG A 221 -56.13 99.70 -19.63
N LEU A 222 -56.10 101.07 -19.66
CA LEU A 222 -57.15 102.05 -19.23
C LEU A 222 -57.13 103.45 -19.94
N SER A 223 -58.29 104.15 -20.06
CA SER A 223 -58.58 105.64 -20.05
C SER A 223 -60.02 105.92 -20.59
N LEU A 224 -60.96 106.71 -20.01
CA LEU A 224 -61.03 108.18 -19.70
C LEU A 224 -61.23 109.08 -20.97
N ASP A 225 -61.82 110.29 -20.97
CA ASP A 225 -62.11 111.33 -19.93
C ASP A 225 -63.57 111.94 -19.97
N GLU A 226 -63.77 113.29 -19.89
CA GLU A 226 -65.03 114.06 -19.58
C GLU A 226 -65.34 115.22 -20.62
N GLU A 227 -66.33 116.16 -20.60
CA GLU A 227 -67.46 116.62 -19.73
C GLU A 227 -68.51 117.47 -20.55
N GLU A 228 -69.81 117.57 -20.18
CA GLU A 228 -70.68 118.79 -20.33
C GLU A 228 -71.98 118.70 -19.44
N ASN A 229 -72.63 119.83 -19.12
CA ASN A 229 -73.33 120.02 -17.83
C ASN A 229 -74.81 120.52 -17.86
N LEU A 230 -75.49 120.34 -16.72
CA LEU A 230 -76.59 121.15 -16.17
C LEU A 230 -77.99 121.18 -16.83
N TYR A 231 -78.19 120.78 -18.10
CA TYR A 231 -79.51 120.22 -18.50
C TYR A 231 -79.63 118.73 -18.12
N SER A 232 -78.52 118.14 -17.67
CA SER A 232 -78.46 116.83 -17.06
C SER A 232 -79.29 116.78 -15.76
N ARG A 233 -79.10 117.70 -14.81
CA ARG A 233 -79.44 117.51 -13.38
C ARG A 233 -80.89 117.19 -13.01
N LEU A 234 -81.89 117.57 -13.81
CA LEU A 234 -83.28 117.13 -13.59
C LEU A 234 -83.58 115.78 -14.26
N ARG A 235 -82.88 115.48 -15.36
CA ARG A 235 -82.86 114.17 -16.00
C ARG A 235 -82.03 113.18 -15.17
N GLU A 236 -80.94 113.62 -14.56
CA GLU A 236 -80.13 112.84 -13.61
C GLU A 236 -81.02 112.42 -12.45
N VAL A 237 -81.59 113.30 -11.61
CA VAL A 237 -82.42 112.85 -10.47
C VAL A 237 -83.55 111.87 -10.87
N SER A 238 -84.15 112.02 -12.06
CA SER A 238 -85.15 111.05 -12.55
C SER A 238 -84.54 109.75 -13.10
N MET A 239 -83.41 109.81 -13.81
CA MET A 239 -82.65 108.64 -14.30
C MET A 239 -81.83 108.00 -13.18
N GLU A 240 -81.56 108.67 -12.08
CA GLU A 240 -80.91 108.18 -10.86
C GLU A 240 -81.94 107.50 -9.97
N ALA A 241 -83.16 108.04 -9.86
CA ALA A 241 -84.27 107.33 -9.23
C ALA A 241 -84.64 106.08 -10.04
N GLU A 242 -84.67 106.16 -11.38
CA GLU A 242 -84.98 105.02 -12.24
C GLU A 242 -83.79 104.06 -12.42
N ALA A 243 -82.54 104.55 -12.47
CA ALA A 243 -81.34 103.70 -12.40
C ALA A 243 -81.20 103.07 -11.03
N SER A 244 -81.37 103.77 -9.91
CA SER A 244 -81.33 103.17 -8.56
C SER A 244 -82.45 102.14 -8.37
N LYS A 245 -83.63 102.34 -8.97
CA LYS A 245 -84.68 101.33 -9.04
C LYS A 245 -84.29 100.12 -9.91
N ASN A 246 -83.70 100.35 -11.09
CA ASN A 246 -83.25 99.30 -12.00
C ASN A 246 -82.00 98.57 -11.46
N GLU A 247 -81.16 99.25 -10.69
CA GLU A 247 -79.98 98.78 -9.98
C GLU A 247 -80.42 98.00 -8.74
N ALA A 248 -81.41 98.46 -7.97
CA ALA A 248 -82.04 97.66 -6.92
C ALA A 248 -82.73 96.40 -7.48
N LEU A 249 -83.28 96.45 -8.70
CA LEU A 249 -83.80 95.27 -9.40
C LEU A 249 -82.68 94.37 -9.95
N ALA A 250 -81.58 94.94 -10.43
CA ALA A 250 -80.39 94.21 -10.89
C ALA A 250 -79.67 93.54 -9.70
N GLU A 251 -79.52 94.24 -8.59
CA GLU A 251 -78.96 93.76 -7.32
C GLU A 251 -79.88 92.73 -6.68
N SER A 252 -81.21 92.93 -6.69
CA SER A 252 -82.18 91.92 -6.25
C SER A 252 -82.15 90.65 -7.09
N SER A 253 -82.09 90.75 -8.42
CA SER A 253 -81.99 89.57 -9.31
C SER A 253 -80.60 88.92 -9.29
N LYS A 254 -79.54 89.70 -9.06
CA LYS A 254 -78.17 89.22 -8.76
C LYS A 254 -78.11 88.49 -7.43
N CYS A 255 -78.76 89.00 -6.38
CA CYS A 255 -78.94 88.33 -5.10
C CYS A 255 -79.74 87.04 -5.27
N GLN A 256 -80.91 87.03 -5.92
CA GLN A 256 -81.67 85.80 -6.20
C GLN A 256 -80.86 84.77 -7.01
N LYS A 257 -80.01 85.23 -7.93
CA LYS A 257 -79.10 84.36 -8.70
C LYS A 257 -77.99 83.78 -7.82
N LEU A 258 -77.42 84.57 -6.91
CA LEU A 258 -76.42 84.13 -5.93
C LEU A 258 -77.04 83.20 -4.87
N GLU A 259 -78.25 83.46 -4.40
CA GLU A 259 -79.04 82.58 -3.54
C GLU A 259 -79.35 81.25 -4.23
N SER A 260 -79.73 81.28 -5.51
CA SER A 260 -79.93 80.07 -6.32
C SER A 260 -78.64 79.26 -6.47
N GLN A 261 -77.51 79.93 -6.76
CA GLN A 261 -76.20 79.29 -6.85
C GLN A 261 -75.71 78.74 -5.50
N ALA A 262 -75.98 79.45 -4.40
CA ALA A 262 -75.69 78.99 -3.05
C ALA A 262 -76.54 77.77 -2.69
N MET A 263 -77.84 77.77 -3.02
CA MET A 263 -78.74 76.64 -2.80
C MET A 263 -78.35 75.41 -3.62
N GLU A 264 -77.92 75.60 -4.87
CA GLU A 264 -77.34 74.55 -5.72
C GLU A 264 -76.03 73.99 -5.12
N ALA A 265 -75.15 74.86 -4.62
CA ALA A 265 -73.91 74.47 -3.94
C ALA A 265 -74.18 73.72 -2.62
N PHE A 266 -75.17 74.14 -1.83
CA PHE A 266 -75.61 73.43 -0.63
C PHE A 266 -76.22 72.05 -0.95
N SER A 267 -76.96 71.91 -2.06
CA SER A 267 -77.42 70.60 -2.52
C SER A 267 -76.23 69.70 -2.84
N LYS A 268 -75.27 70.18 -3.66
CA LYS A 268 -74.07 69.43 -4.03
C LYS A 268 -73.21 69.05 -2.83
N LEU A 269 -73.09 69.91 -1.82
CA LEU A 269 -72.43 69.59 -0.55
C LEU A 269 -73.14 68.45 0.19
N LYS A 270 -74.46 68.50 0.27
CA LYS A 270 -75.28 67.47 0.93
C LYS A 270 -75.28 66.14 0.19
N ASP A 271 -75.23 66.17 -1.14
CA ASP A 271 -75.05 64.98 -1.99
C ASP A 271 -73.66 64.38 -1.83
N PHE A 272 -72.61 65.21 -1.74
CA PHE A 272 -71.23 64.79 -1.47
C PHE A 272 -71.08 64.19 -0.06
N GLU A 273 -71.64 64.83 0.97
CA GLU A 273 -71.68 64.31 2.33
C GLU A 273 -72.41 62.96 2.38
N SER A 274 -73.56 62.85 1.70
CA SER A 274 -74.31 61.60 1.55
C SER A 274 -73.57 60.53 0.74
N ALA A 275 -72.67 60.91 -0.18
CA ALA A 275 -71.77 59.98 -0.87
C ALA A 275 -70.63 59.51 0.03
N HIS A 276 -70.00 60.43 0.78
CA HIS A 276 -68.92 60.13 1.69
C HIS A 276 -69.37 59.23 2.85
N ILE A 277 -70.54 59.46 3.43
CA ILE A 277 -71.14 58.58 4.45
C ILE A 277 -71.35 57.15 3.91
N ARG A 278 -71.78 57.01 2.65
CA ARG A 278 -71.90 55.69 1.98
C ARG A 278 -70.54 55.05 1.73
N GLU A 279 -69.55 55.82 1.32
CA GLU A 279 -68.18 55.34 1.10
C GLU A 279 -67.54 54.84 2.41
N VAL A 280 -67.65 55.61 3.50
CA VAL A 280 -67.15 55.23 4.83
C VAL A 280 -67.85 53.97 5.35
N LYS A 281 -69.16 53.80 5.10
CA LYS A 281 -69.88 52.57 5.43
C LYS A 281 -69.37 51.37 4.62
N LEU A 282 -69.22 51.52 3.31
CA LEU A 282 -68.70 50.47 2.42
C LEU A 282 -67.26 50.07 2.78
N ARG A 283 -66.38 51.05 3.06
CA ARG A 283 -65.02 50.80 3.56
C ARG A 283 -65.06 49.97 4.85
N LYS A 284 -65.88 50.36 5.83
CA LYS A 284 -66.02 49.62 7.09
C LYS A 284 -66.55 48.19 6.90
N GLU A 285 -67.46 47.97 5.97
CA GLU A 285 -67.97 46.63 5.62
C GLU A 285 -66.88 45.76 4.95
N VAL A 286 -66.06 46.35 4.08
CA VAL A 286 -64.88 45.69 3.47
C VAL A 286 -63.80 45.40 4.52
N ASP A 287 -63.50 46.33 5.42
CA ASP A 287 -62.50 46.18 6.49
C ASP A 287 -62.90 45.11 7.53
N GLU A 288 -64.20 44.84 7.70
CA GLU A 288 -64.72 43.72 8.50
C GLU A 288 -64.55 42.39 7.76
N ALA A 289 -64.95 42.31 6.48
CA ALA A 289 -64.79 41.11 5.65
C ALA A 289 -63.31 40.75 5.41
N LEU A 290 -62.41 41.74 5.36
CA LEU A 290 -60.97 41.51 5.28
C LEU A 290 -60.43 40.93 6.60
N ARG A 291 -60.89 41.41 7.77
CA ARG A 291 -60.48 40.86 9.07
C ARG A 291 -60.95 39.41 9.25
N THR A 292 -62.20 39.08 8.93
CA THR A 292 -62.70 37.71 9.06
C THR A 292 -61.96 36.73 8.14
N THR A 293 -61.70 37.11 6.88
CA THR A 293 -60.93 36.27 5.95
C THR A 293 -59.46 36.15 6.32
N MET A 294 -58.83 37.18 6.91
CA MET A 294 -57.49 37.08 7.49
C MET A 294 -57.44 36.10 8.67
N GLU A 295 -58.41 36.15 9.58
CA GLU A 295 -58.49 35.18 10.68
C GLU A 295 -58.67 33.74 10.18
N GLU A 296 -59.49 33.52 9.16
CA GLU A 296 -59.68 32.19 8.55
C GLU A 296 -58.39 31.68 7.91
N GLN A 297 -57.64 32.54 7.21
CA GLN A 297 -56.32 32.17 6.68
C GLN A 297 -55.33 31.85 7.79
N GLU A 298 -55.30 32.59 8.90
CA GLU A 298 -54.41 32.29 10.03
C GLU A 298 -54.77 30.95 10.71
N LYS A 299 -56.08 30.66 10.86
CA LYS A 299 -56.57 29.36 11.34
C LYS A 299 -56.14 28.22 10.39
N LEU A 300 -56.25 28.41 9.07
CA LEU A 300 -55.81 27.43 8.06
C LEU A 300 -54.29 27.24 8.05
N ILE A 301 -53.49 28.29 8.25
CA ILE A 301 -52.02 28.21 8.36
C ILE A 301 -51.64 27.34 9.57
N LYS A 302 -52.23 27.58 10.75
CA LYS A 302 -51.96 26.79 11.96
C LYS A 302 -52.30 25.30 11.77
N VAL A 303 -53.44 24.99 11.14
CA VAL A 303 -53.82 23.59 10.81
C VAL A 303 -52.84 22.96 9.81
N LYS A 304 -52.43 23.70 8.77
CA LYS A 304 -51.45 23.25 7.77
C LYS A 304 -50.10 22.95 8.40
N GLU A 305 -49.62 23.77 9.32
CA GLU A 305 -48.36 23.57 10.04
C GLU A 305 -48.41 22.31 10.92
N GLU A 306 -49.51 22.08 11.64
CA GLU A 306 -49.71 20.87 12.46
C GLU A 306 -49.68 19.60 11.61
N VAL A 307 -50.47 19.57 10.52
CA VAL A 307 -50.49 18.46 9.55
C VAL A 307 -49.10 18.23 8.94
N THR A 308 -48.36 19.30 8.62
CA THR A 308 -46.99 19.19 8.10
C THR A 308 -46.03 18.61 9.15
N ARG A 309 -46.21 18.94 10.43
CA ARG A 309 -45.38 18.44 11.54
C ARG A 309 -45.58 16.94 11.76
N GLU A 310 -46.83 16.48 11.81
CA GLU A 310 -47.15 15.05 11.92
C GLU A 310 -46.78 14.28 10.63
N LEU A 311 -46.88 14.90 9.44
CA LEU A 311 -46.38 14.30 8.20
C LEU A 311 -44.85 14.09 8.26
N GLN A 312 -44.07 15.07 8.71
CA GLN A 312 -42.62 14.86 8.89
C GLN A 312 -42.31 13.79 9.93
N LYS A 313 -43.06 13.72 11.03
CA LYS A 313 -42.90 12.72 12.11
C LYS A 313 -43.22 11.31 11.62
N THR A 314 -44.30 11.12 10.88
CA THR A 314 -44.65 9.84 10.25
C THR A 314 -43.65 9.45 9.17
N MET A 315 -43.17 10.38 8.33
CA MET A 315 -42.08 10.13 7.37
C MET A 315 -40.77 9.66 8.05
N ARG A 316 -40.36 10.28 9.17
CA ARG A 316 -39.21 9.83 9.97
C ARG A 316 -39.41 8.41 10.51
N ASN A 317 -40.61 8.10 11.01
CA ASN A 317 -40.94 6.77 11.51
C ASN A 317 -40.92 5.70 10.40
N VAL A 318 -41.48 6.00 9.22
CA VAL A 318 -41.42 5.11 8.04
C VAL A 318 -39.98 4.87 7.58
N ALA A 319 -39.15 5.92 7.55
CA ALA A 319 -37.73 5.79 7.21
C ALA A 319 -36.97 4.91 8.23
N LEU A 320 -37.22 5.08 9.53
CA LEU A 320 -36.65 4.25 10.59
C LEU A 320 -37.10 2.79 10.50
N LEU A 321 -38.37 2.53 10.24
CA LEU A 321 -38.92 1.18 10.07
C LEU A 321 -38.36 0.49 8.82
N ASN A 322 -38.24 1.21 7.69
CA ASN A 322 -37.62 0.69 6.47
C ASN A 322 -36.14 0.35 6.69
N SER A 323 -35.38 1.21 7.39
CA SER A 323 -34.00 0.93 7.78
C SER A 323 -33.87 -0.32 8.66
N ARG A 324 -34.76 -0.49 9.65
CA ARG A 324 -34.83 -1.71 10.49
C ARG A 324 -35.18 -2.96 9.68
N ALA A 325 -36.11 -2.86 8.73
CA ALA A 325 -36.47 -3.96 7.84
C ALA A 325 -35.31 -4.36 6.91
N GLN A 326 -34.61 -3.38 6.33
CA GLN A 326 -33.40 -3.62 5.53
C GLN A 326 -32.29 -4.28 6.36
N GLN A 327 -32.08 -3.85 7.61
CA GLN A 327 -31.11 -4.48 8.50
C GLN A 327 -31.51 -5.92 8.91
N ALA A 328 -32.80 -6.18 9.11
CA ALA A 328 -33.32 -7.52 9.39
C ALA A 328 -33.12 -8.46 8.18
N ASN A 329 -33.45 -8.01 6.97
CA ASN A 329 -33.24 -8.75 5.73
C ASN A 329 -31.74 -9.04 5.51
N HIS A 330 -30.86 -8.05 5.72
CA HIS A 330 -29.42 -8.25 5.57
C HIS A 330 -28.89 -9.35 6.51
N ARG A 331 -29.32 -9.37 7.78
CA ARG A 331 -28.95 -10.44 8.74
C ARG A 331 -29.51 -11.80 8.35
N HIS A 332 -30.70 -11.84 7.74
CA HIS A 332 -31.28 -13.08 7.21
C HIS A 332 -30.48 -13.61 6.00
N ASP A 333 -30.04 -12.72 5.11
CA ASP A 333 -29.24 -13.08 3.95
C ASP A 333 -27.80 -13.52 4.35
N GLU A 334 -27.23 -12.91 5.40
CA GLU A 334 -26.00 -13.37 6.04
C GLU A 334 -26.17 -14.77 6.64
N ALA A 335 -27.18 -14.98 7.51
CA ALA A 335 -27.43 -16.26 8.17
C ALA A 335 -27.78 -17.40 7.19
N THR A 336 -28.50 -17.10 6.09
CA THR A 336 -28.76 -18.09 5.03
C THR A 336 -27.52 -18.36 4.18
N GLY A 337 -26.63 -17.38 4.00
CA GLY A 337 -25.28 -17.57 3.46
C GLY A 337 -24.44 -18.51 4.33
N GLU A 338 -24.40 -18.29 5.64
CA GLU A 338 -23.71 -19.16 6.60
C GLU A 338 -24.30 -20.58 6.61
N LEU A 339 -25.62 -20.74 6.66
CA LEU A 339 -26.28 -22.06 6.58
C LEU A 339 -25.96 -22.80 5.28
N LYS A 340 -25.83 -22.08 4.16
CA LYS A 340 -25.43 -22.66 2.87
C LYS A 340 -23.95 -23.09 2.87
N PHE A 341 -23.07 -22.29 3.47
CA PHE A 341 -21.65 -22.64 3.66
C PHE A 341 -21.51 -23.86 4.58
N LEU A 342 -22.16 -23.87 5.74
CA LEU A 342 -22.16 -24.98 6.70
C LEU A 342 -22.70 -26.28 6.07
N ARG A 343 -23.77 -26.22 5.26
CA ARG A 343 -24.23 -27.39 4.49
C ARG A 343 -23.17 -27.92 3.52
N ALA A 344 -22.45 -27.05 2.83
CA ALA A 344 -21.34 -27.46 1.96
C ALA A 344 -20.18 -28.08 2.76
N SER A 345 -19.81 -27.49 3.90
CA SER A 345 -18.80 -28.05 4.81
C SER A 345 -19.20 -29.41 5.40
N ILE A 346 -20.47 -29.61 5.74
CA ILE A 346 -20.98 -30.91 6.21
C ILE A 346 -20.90 -31.94 5.08
N ALA A 347 -21.25 -31.58 3.85
CA ALA A 347 -21.17 -32.47 2.70
C ALA A 347 -19.71 -32.88 2.39
N THR A 348 -18.76 -31.95 2.40
CA THR A 348 -17.34 -32.28 2.20
C THR A 348 -16.78 -33.10 3.37
N LEU A 349 -17.13 -32.81 4.62
CA LEU A 349 -16.76 -33.64 5.78
C LEU A 349 -17.36 -35.06 5.72
N GLN A 350 -18.56 -35.23 5.16
CA GLN A 350 -19.16 -36.55 4.92
C GLN A 350 -18.41 -37.32 3.83
N GLN A 351 -18.07 -36.67 2.72
CA GLN A 351 -17.25 -37.24 1.64
C GLN A 351 -15.86 -37.64 2.17
N GLU A 352 -15.22 -36.77 2.96
CA GLU A 352 -13.92 -37.00 3.58
C GLU A 352 -13.97 -38.17 4.60
N LYS A 353 -15.04 -38.27 5.38
CA LYS A 353 -15.31 -39.41 6.27
C LYS A 353 -15.52 -40.72 5.51
N GLN A 354 -16.08 -40.70 4.30
CA GLN A 354 -16.12 -41.88 3.43
C GLN A 354 -14.74 -42.21 2.85
N ARG A 355 -13.98 -41.20 2.39
CA ARG A 355 -12.60 -41.34 1.90
C ARG A 355 -11.73 -42.01 2.97
N ILE A 356 -11.68 -41.48 4.19
CA ILE A 356 -10.91 -42.04 5.31
C ILE A 356 -11.36 -43.47 5.67
N ARG A 357 -12.65 -43.81 5.54
CA ARG A 357 -13.13 -45.18 5.71
C ARG A 357 -12.63 -46.13 4.62
N GLN A 358 -12.59 -45.69 3.36
CA GLN A 358 -12.00 -46.45 2.25
C GLN A 358 -10.49 -46.65 2.47
N GLN A 359 -9.76 -45.58 2.82
CA GLN A 359 -8.33 -45.66 3.16
C GLN A 359 -8.06 -46.63 4.31
N LYS A 360 -8.85 -46.60 5.39
CA LYS A 360 -8.75 -47.56 6.49
C LYS A 360 -8.99 -48.99 6.02
N MET A 361 -9.98 -49.22 5.15
CA MET A 361 -10.27 -50.55 4.59
C MET A 361 -9.19 -51.04 3.61
N GLU A 362 -8.50 -50.15 2.90
CA GLU A 362 -7.31 -50.48 2.09
C GLU A 362 -6.12 -50.82 2.97
N ALA A 363 -5.85 -50.03 4.02
CA ALA A 363 -4.75 -50.25 4.96
C ALA A 363 -4.93 -51.55 5.77
N VAL A 364 -6.15 -51.87 6.20
CA VAL A 364 -6.48 -53.16 6.85
C VAL A 364 -6.24 -54.32 5.88
N ARG A 365 -6.76 -54.24 4.63
CA ARG A 365 -6.49 -55.27 3.61
C ARG A 365 -5.02 -55.38 3.22
N TRP A 366 -4.22 -54.32 3.38
CA TRP A 366 -2.77 -54.39 3.22
C TRP A 366 -2.10 -55.10 4.40
N LEU A 367 -2.47 -54.77 5.65
CA LEU A 367 -1.99 -55.46 6.86
C LEU A 367 -2.33 -56.96 6.83
N GLU A 368 -3.52 -57.33 6.35
CA GLU A 368 -3.95 -58.71 6.14
C GLU A 368 -3.06 -59.42 5.11
N ARG A 369 -2.90 -58.86 3.89
CA ARG A 369 -2.01 -59.41 2.85
C ARG A 369 -0.56 -59.54 3.32
N TRP A 370 -0.06 -58.58 4.09
CA TRP A 370 1.30 -58.60 4.64
C TRP A 370 1.45 -59.69 5.70
N ARG A 371 0.51 -59.80 6.64
CA ARG A 371 0.49 -60.86 7.66
C ARG A 371 0.41 -62.26 7.04
N SER A 372 -0.40 -62.46 6.00
CA SER A 372 -0.48 -63.73 5.26
C SER A 372 0.83 -64.07 4.54
N ARG A 373 1.56 -63.08 4.00
CA ARG A 373 2.89 -63.32 3.39
C ARG A 373 3.96 -63.64 4.43
N GLY A 374 3.92 -63.01 5.60
CA GLY A 374 4.81 -63.32 6.72
C GLY A 374 4.69 -64.76 7.28
N GLN A 375 3.64 -65.50 6.91
CA GLN A 375 3.45 -66.92 7.27
C GLN A 375 3.68 -67.88 6.09
N ALA A 376 3.96 -67.38 4.88
CA ALA A 376 4.13 -68.17 3.66
C ALA A 376 5.55 -68.08 3.06
N GLY A 377 6.51 -67.47 3.78
CA GLY A 377 7.82 -67.06 3.28
C GLY A 377 9.02 -67.64 4.03
N THR A 378 9.00 -68.93 4.37
CA THR A 378 10.15 -69.66 4.98
C THR A 378 10.83 -70.63 4.00
N ALA A 379 10.70 -70.38 2.69
CA ALA A 379 11.45 -71.04 1.63
C ALA A 379 11.91 -70.00 0.59
N ALA A 380 13.06 -70.25 -0.04
CA ALA A 380 13.66 -69.43 -1.09
C ALA A 380 14.17 -68.01 -0.71
N CYS A 381 14.85 -67.87 0.43
CA CYS A 381 15.78 -66.75 0.68
C CYS A 381 17.01 -67.14 1.54
N ASN A 382 17.61 -68.31 1.27
CA ASN A 382 18.93 -68.64 1.82
C ASN A 382 19.99 -67.71 1.24
N GLY A 383 20.60 -66.83 2.05
CA GLY A 383 21.83 -66.19 1.60
C GLY A 383 22.25 -64.81 2.12
N PHE A 384 21.58 -64.17 3.09
CA PHE A 384 22.28 -63.17 3.93
C PHE A 384 21.62 -62.93 5.29
N ILE A 385 22.24 -63.46 6.34
CA ILE A 385 22.08 -62.99 7.72
C ILE A 385 23.51 -62.70 8.22
N GLY A 386 23.88 -61.43 8.17
CA GLY A 386 25.15 -60.90 8.64
C GLY A 386 24.92 -59.50 9.21
N LEU A 387 25.66 -59.14 10.26
CA LEU A 387 25.57 -57.80 10.84
C LEU A 387 26.36 -56.79 9.99
N VAL A 388 25.90 -55.54 10.06
CA VAL A 388 26.65 -54.28 9.96
C VAL A 388 28.12 -54.42 9.51
N GLU A 389 28.35 -54.34 8.20
CA GLU A 389 29.40 -53.52 7.55
C GLU A 389 29.20 -53.57 6.01
N ASP A 390 29.82 -52.63 5.30
CA ASP A 390 29.81 -52.41 3.83
C ASP A 390 28.45 -52.42 3.09
N LEU A 391 28.07 -51.27 2.51
CA LEU A 391 26.94 -51.13 1.60
C LEU A 391 27.33 -50.50 0.25
N PRO A 392 27.86 -51.29 -0.72
CA PRO A 392 28.42 -50.76 -1.96
C PRO A 392 27.65 -51.16 -3.24
N GLU A 393 26.31 -51.12 -3.25
CA GLU A 393 25.56 -51.07 -4.54
C GLU A 393 24.15 -50.46 -4.40
N LEU A 394 23.66 -49.87 -5.49
CA LEU A 394 22.33 -49.27 -5.58
C LEU A 394 21.29 -50.37 -5.88
N ALA A 395 20.38 -50.64 -4.95
CA ALA A 395 19.39 -51.70 -5.14
C ALA A 395 18.45 -51.41 -6.32
N GLU A 396 18.40 -52.32 -7.30
CA GLU A 396 17.38 -52.28 -8.35
C GLU A 396 16.14 -53.09 -7.91
N PHE A 397 14.96 -52.48 -8.03
CA PHE A 397 13.68 -53.02 -7.60
C PHE A 397 12.77 -53.26 -8.81
N SER A 398 12.04 -54.38 -8.80
CA SER A 398 11.03 -54.64 -9.83
C SER A 398 9.80 -53.75 -9.64
N LEU A 399 9.01 -53.58 -10.71
CA LEU A 399 7.69 -52.94 -10.64
C LEU A 399 6.79 -53.63 -9.61
N ALA A 400 6.91 -54.96 -9.44
CA ALA A 400 6.14 -55.74 -8.47
C ALA A 400 6.49 -55.39 -7.02
N ASP A 401 7.77 -55.14 -6.70
CA ASP A 401 8.21 -54.72 -5.37
C ASP A 401 7.62 -53.33 -5.02
N VAL A 402 7.76 -52.39 -5.96
CA VAL A 402 7.28 -51.01 -5.79
C VAL A 402 5.75 -50.97 -5.73
N GLN A 403 5.05 -51.79 -6.52
CA GLN A 403 3.60 -51.97 -6.43
C GLN A 403 3.17 -52.57 -5.09
N SER A 404 3.85 -53.62 -4.61
CA SER A 404 3.57 -54.26 -3.32
C SER A 404 3.76 -53.28 -2.15
N ALA A 405 4.81 -52.46 -2.19
CA ALA A 405 5.12 -51.44 -1.19
C ALA A 405 4.09 -50.29 -1.12
N THR A 406 3.50 -49.92 -2.26
CA THR A 406 2.62 -48.72 -2.39
C THR A 406 1.13 -49.04 -2.56
N CYS A 407 0.72 -50.30 -2.42
CA CYS A 407 -0.61 -50.78 -2.82
C CYS A 407 -0.99 -50.35 -4.26
N ASN A 408 -0.16 -50.71 -5.24
CA ASN A 408 -0.29 -50.35 -6.65
C ASN A 408 -0.35 -48.83 -6.89
N PHE A 409 0.50 -48.07 -6.19
CA PHE A 409 0.50 -46.60 -6.19
C PHE A 409 -0.85 -46.00 -5.76
N SER A 410 -1.53 -46.60 -4.77
CA SER A 410 -2.80 -46.06 -4.26
C SER A 410 -2.62 -44.64 -3.73
N GLU A 411 -3.55 -43.75 -4.07
CA GLU A 411 -3.63 -42.40 -3.52
C GLU A 411 -3.75 -42.40 -1.99
N SER A 412 -4.13 -43.55 -1.38
CA SER A 412 -4.09 -43.78 0.07
C SER A 412 -2.71 -43.73 0.71
N PHE A 413 -1.66 -44.01 -0.07
CA PHE A 413 -0.27 -44.01 0.38
C PHE A 413 0.50 -42.75 -0.09
N LYS A 414 -0.16 -41.84 -0.80
CA LYS A 414 0.47 -40.67 -1.41
C LYS A 414 0.74 -39.58 -0.38
N ILE A 415 2.02 -39.22 -0.24
CA ILE A 415 2.49 -38.18 0.69
C ILE A 415 2.85 -36.86 -0.02
N GLY A 416 3.02 -36.87 -1.34
CA GLY A 416 3.33 -35.65 -2.09
C GLY A 416 3.00 -35.72 -3.58
N LYS A 417 2.90 -34.55 -4.22
CA LYS A 417 2.83 -34.36 -5.67
C LYS A 417 3.56 -33.07 -6.03
N GLY A 418 4.55 -33.15 -6.91
CA GLY A 418 5.30 -32.02 -7.43
C GLY A 418 5.30 -31.99 -8.96
N GLY A 419 6.02 -31.04 -9.56
CA GLY A 419 6.14 -30.95 -11.03
C GLY A 419 6.82 -32.18 -11.66
N HIS A 420 7.74 -32.81 -10.93
CA HIS A 420 8.51 -33.96 -11.40
C HIS A 420 7.78 -35.30 -11.25
N GLY A 421 6.73 -35.40 -10.42
CA GLY A 421 6.07 -36.68 -10.14
C GLY A 421 5.21 -36.73 -8.87
N CYS A 422 4.84 -37.95 -8.48
CA CYS A 422 4.11 -38.26 -7.24
C CYS A 422 5.03 -38.98 -6.24
N VAL A 423 4.89 -38.70 -4.94
CA VAL A 423 5.64 -39.39 -3.86
C VAL A 423 4.66 -40.20 -3.01
N TYR A 424 4.97 -41.48 -2.84
CA TYR A 424 4.20 -42.44 -2.06
C TYR A 424 5.03 -42.93 -0.87
N LYS A 425 4.42 -43.07 0.30
CA LYS A 425 4.97 -43.85 1.40
C LYS A 425 4.80 -45.34 1.08
N GLY A 426 5.79 -46.16 1.42
CA GLY A 426 5.67 -47.60 1.34
C GLY A 426 6.55 -48.31 2.36
N GLU A 427 6.47 -49.63 2.39
CA GLU A 427 7.34 -50.49 3.18
C GLU A 427 8.13 -51.41 2.24
N MET A 428 9.46 -51.36 2.29
CA MET A 428 10.36 -52.18 1.46
C MET A 428 11.54 -52.65 2.30
N LEU A 429 11.98 -53.91 2.13
CA LEU A 429 13.12 -54.47 2.87
C LEU A 429 13.02 -54.30 4.41
N GLY A 430 11.79 -54.38 4.97
CA GLY A 430 11.54 -54.22 6.41
C GLY A 430 11.62 -52.78 6.94
N ARG A 431 11.70 -51.77 6.06
CA ARG A 431 11.78 -50.34 6.43
C ARG A 431 10.79 -49.46 5.66
N THR A 432 10.38 -48.39 6.32
CA THR A 432 9.58 -47.30 5.73
C THR A 432 10.39 -46.57 4.65
N VAL A 433 9.81 -46.39 3.46
CA VAL A 433 10.45 -45.70 2.32
C VAL A 433 9.55 -44.63 1.69
N ALA A 434 10.19 -43.64 1.06
CA ALA A 434 9.54 -42.63 0.23
C ALA A 434 9.83 -42.94 -1.25
N ILE A 435 8.82 -43.45 -1.95
CA ILE A 435 8.88 -43.88 -3.35
C ILE A 435 8.39 -42.73 -4.23
N LYS A 436 9.33 -42.08 -4.93
CA LYS A 436 9.02 -41.02 -5.90
C LYS A 436 8.88 -41.62 -7.29
N LYS A 437 7.66 -41.64 -7.81
CA LYS A 437 7.36 -42.00 -9.20
C LYS A 437 7.39 -40.76 -10.08
N LEU A 438 8.33 -40.70 -11.02
CA LEU A 438 8.50 -39.61 -11.95
C LEU A 438 7.44 -39.65 -13.07
N TYR A 439 7.22 -38.53 -13.74
CA TYR A 439 6.37 -38.48 -14.94
C TYR A 439 7.19 -38.81 -16.20
N PRO A 440 6.82 -39.85 -17.00
CA PRO A 440 7.62 -40.27 -18.16
C PRO A 440 7.87 -39.17 -19.20
N HIS A 441 6.97 -38.18 -19.32
CA HIS A 441 7.11 -37.07 -20.27
C HIS A 441 8.13 -35.99 -19.86
N ASN A 442 8.71 -36.07 -18.66
CA ASN A 442 9.78 -35.17 -18.23
C ASN A 442 11.19 -35.73 -18.51
N MET A 443 11.29 -37.01 -18.88
CA MET A 443 12.54 -37.77 -18.95
C MET A 443 13.14 -37.76 -20.36
N GLN A 444 14.47 -37.74 -20.49
CA GLN A 444 15.14 -37.82 -21.80
C GLN A 444 15.18 -39.26 -22.35
N GLY A 445 15.30 -40.26 -21.47
CA GLY A 445 15.29 -41.68 -21.81
C GLY A 445 15.67 -42.57 -20.62
N GLN A 446 15.67 -43.90 -20.82
CA GLN A 446 16.02 -44.84 -19.75
C GLN A 446 17.52 -44.86 -19.45
N SER A 447 18.38 -44.60 -20.44
CA SER A 447 19.84 -44.58 -20.24
C SER A 447 20.26 -43.39 -19.38
N GLU A 448 19.65 -42.23 -19.66
CA GLU A 448 19.81 -40.98 -18.94
C GLU A 448 19.30 -41.10 -17.50
N PHE A 449 18.13 -41.73 -17.31
CA PHE A 449 17.62 -42.06 -15.97
C PHE A 449 18.58 -42.96 -15.18
N GLN A 450 19.17 -43.99 -15.81
CA GLN A 450 20.14 -44.87 -15.17
C GLN A 450 21.48 -44.16 -14.87
N GLN A 451 22.00 -43.37 -15.81
CA GLN A 451 23.24 -42.61 -15.62
C GLN A 451 23.11 -41.61 -14.46
N GLU A 452 22.02 -40.84 -14.41
CA GLU A 452 21.79 -39.87 -13.33
C GLU A 452 21.40 -40.55 -12.01
N ALA A 453 20.71 -41.69 -12.02
CA ALA A 453 20.56 -42.52 -10.82
C ALA A 453 21.91 -43.02 -10.27
N GLN A 454 22.86 -43.35 -11.14
CA GLN A 454 24.25 -43.68 -10.78
C GLN A 454 25.10 -42.47 -10.35
N VAL A 455 24.65 -41.23 -10.61
CA VAL A 455 25.21 -40.03 -9.98
C VAL A 455 24.61 -39.88 -8.58
N LEU A 456 23.29 -39.91 -8.46
CA LEU A 456 22.58 -39.75 -7.19
C LEU A 456 22.98 -40.79 -6.13
N SER A 457 23.22 -42.05 -6.51
CA SER A 457 23.64 -43.11 -5.56
C SER A 457 25.03 -42.89 -4.94
N LYS A 458 25.88 -42.08 -5.59
CA LYS A 458 27.22 -41.72 -5.11
C LYS A 458 27.21 -40.49 -4.18
N LEU A 459 26.07 -39.82 -4.04
CA LEU A 459 25.91 -38.61 -3.21
C LEU A 459 25.45 -38.95 -1.80
N GLN A 460 26.38 -39.46 -0.99
CA GLN A 460 26.13 -39.72 0.44
C GLN A 460 26.62 -38.53 1.30
N HIS A 461 25.69 -37.91 2.03
CA HIS A 461 25.98 -36.83 2.97
C HIS A 461 24.90 -36.79 4.07
N PRO A 462 25.21 -36.56 5.36
CA PRO A 462 24.22 -36.63 6.46
C PRO A 462 23.00 -35.70 6.32
N HIS A 463 23.13 -34.63 5.52
CA HIS A 463 22.08 -33.64 5.26
C HIS A 463 21.53 -33.66 3.83
N LEU A 464 21.72 -34.76 3.11
CA LEU A 464 21.01 -35.09 1.87
C LEU A 464 20.14 -36.34 2.10
N VAL A 465 18.98 -36.42 1.46
CA VAL A 465 18.11 -37.61 1.54
C VAL A 465 18.73 -38.76 0.74
N THR A 466 19.00 -39.87 1.41
CA THR A 466 19.67 -41.05 0.84
C THR A 466 18.78 -41.74 -0.20
N LEU A 467 19.30 -41.92 -1.41
CA LEU A 467 18.71 -42.81 -2.40
C LEU A 467 19.02 -44.27 -2.01
N LEU A 468 17.97 -45.07 -1.82
CA LEU A 468 18.05 -46.45 -1.34
C LEU A 468 18.00 -47.48 -2.49
N GLY A 469 17.48 -47.09 -3.64
CA GLY A 469 17.29 -47.96 -4.80
C GLY A 469 16.41 -47.33 -5.87
N VAL A 470 16.30 -48.00 -7.02
CA VAL A 470 15.59 -47.51 -8.21
C VAL A 470 14.77 -48.59 -8.89
N CYS A 471 13.76 -48.19 -9.65
CA CYS A 471 12.94 -49.08 -10.47
C CYS A 471 12.77 -48.45 -11.87
N PRO A 472 13.60 -48.82 -12.86
CA PRO A 472 13.52 -48.30 -14.22
C PRO A 472 12.20 -48.63 -14.92
N GLU A 473 11.60 -49.78 -14.62
CA GLU A 473 10.27 -50.20 -15.11
C GLU A 473 9.15 -49.22 -14.69
N ALA A 474 9.22 -48.72 -13.46
CA ALA A 474 8.22 -47.81 -12.89
C ALA A 474 8.55 -46.32 -13.06
N TRP A 475 9.76 -45.99 -13.55
CA TRP A 475 10.38 -44.66 -13.46
C TRP A 475 10.36 -44.13 -12.02
N ALA A 476 10.75 -44.97 -11.07
CA ALA A 476 10.66 -44.66 -9.64
C ALA A 476 12.01 -44.69 -8.93
N LEU A 477 12.17 -43.77 -7.98
CA LEU A 477 13.32 -43.65 -7.08
C LEU A 477 12.83 -43.90 -5.65
N ALA A 478 13.48 -44.82 -4.92
CA ALA A 478 13.14 -45.15 -3.54
C ALA A 478 14.14 -44.48 -2.59
N TYR A 479 13.63 -43.65 -1.68
CA TYR A 479 14.41 -42.89 -0.69
C TYR A 479 14.07 -43.31 0.74
N GLU A 480 14.92 -42.94 1.69
CA GLU A 480 14.58 -42.98 3.12
C GLU A 480 13.32 -42.12 3.43
N TYR A 481 12.50 -42.57 4.37
CA TYR A 481 11.29 -41.84 4.78
C TYR A 481 11.54 -40.98 6.01
N LEU A 482 11.40 -39.66 5.86
CA LEU A 482 11.56 -38.70 6.95
C LEU A 482 10.20 -38.39 7.61
N PRO A 483 9.99 -38.71 8.91
CA PRO A 483 8.67 -38.70 9.53
C PRO A 483 8.14 -37.31 9.92
N ASN A 484 9.01 -36.32 10.15
CA ASN A 484 8.60 -35.00 10.66
C ASN A 484 8.21 -33.99 9.55
N GLY A 485 8.08 -34.45 8.31
CA GLY A 485 7.61 -33.64 7.18
C GLY A 485 8.64 -32.62 6.67
N SER A 486 8.17 -31.54 6.06
CA SER A 486 9.04 -30.48 5.52
C SER A 486 9.25 -29.32 6.50
N LEU A 487 10.32 -28.55 6.31
CA LEU A 487 10.56 -27.30 7.01
C LEU A 487 9.42 -26.29 6.76
N GLN A 488 8.81 -26.29 5.57
CA GLN A 488 7.62 -25.49 5.26
C GLN A 488 6.44 -25.83 6.19
N ASP A 489 6.21 -27.11 6.47
CA ASP A 489 5.16 -27.56 7.40
C ASP A 489 5.44 -27.09 8.83
N ARG A 490 6.71 -27.13 9.26
CA ARG A 490 7.10 -26.84 10.65
C ARG A 490 7.33 -25.35 10.95
N LEU A 491 7.52 -24.51 9.92
CA LEU A 491 7.55 -23.05 10.04
C LEU A 491 6.18 -22.40 9.82
N PHE A 492 5.38 -22.86 8.85
CA PHE A 492 4.21 -22.11 8.36
C PHE A 492 2.85 -22.79 8.54
N ARG A 493 2.78 -24.11 8.73
CA ARG A 493 1.49 -24.76 9.04
C ARG A 493 1.24 -24.81 10.54
N LYS A 494 0.07 -24.32 10.95
CA LYS A 494 -0.50 -24.51 12.30
C LYS A 494 -0.95 -25.96 12.52
N THR A 495 0.01 -26.87 12.51
CA THR A 495 -0.15 -28.23 13.03
C THR A 495 -0.18 -28.19 14.56
N SER A 496 -0.71 -29.22 15.22
CA SER A 496 -0.75 -29.34 16.68
C SER A 496 0.60 -29.77 17.30
N VAL A 497 1.71 -29.46 16.62
CA VAL A 497 3.07 -29.85 17.00
C VAL A 497 3.82 -28.59 17.40
N SER A 498 4.62 -28.66 18.47
CA SER A 498 5.40 -27.52 18.98
C SER A 498 6.24 -26.84 17.89
N PRO A 499 6.37 -25.50 17.88
CA PRO A 499 7.27 -24.80 16.97
C PRO A 499 8.72 -25.27 17.09
N LEU A 500 9.53 -25.06 16.05
CA LEU A 500 10.97 -25.28 16.11
C LEU A 500 11.62 -24.15 16.95
N THR A 501 12.42 -24.50 17.96
CA THR A 501 13.14 -23.52 18.79
C THR A 501 14.29 -22.86 18.03
N TRP A 502 14.77 -21.71 18.50
CA TRP A 502 15.89 -20.99 17.86
C TRP A 502 17.15 -21.86 17.72
N LYS A 503 17.48 -22.71 18.71
CA LYS A 503 18.63 -23.64 18.65
C LYS A 503 18.47 -24.66 17.51
N ILE A 504 17.28 -25.25 17.34
CA ILE A 504 16.98 -26.18 16.23
C ILE A 504 17.01 -25.44 14.88
N ARG A 505 16.45 -24.24 14.82
CA ARG A 505 16.44 -23.37 13.63
C ARG A 505 17.85 -22.99 13.17
N ALA A 506 18.72 -22.55 14.09
CA ALA A 506 20.12 -22.24 13.80
C ALA A 506 20.91 -23.47 13.36
N ARG A 507 20.66 -24.65 13.98
CA ARG A 507 21.22 -25.94 13.54
C ARG A 507 20.83 -26.25 12.08
N ILE A 508 19.54 -26.13 11.73
CA ILE A 508 19.05 -26.38 10.36
C ILE A 508 19.75 -25.48 9.34
N VAL A 509 20.04 -24.21 9.65
CA VAL A 509 20.84 -23.33 8.76
C VAL A 509 22.24 -23.88 8.52
N ALA A 510 22.93 -24.33 9.57
CA ALA A 510 24.26 -24.94 9.43
C ALA A 510 24.21 -26.24 8.60
N GLU A 511 23.21 -27.08 8.83
CA GLU A 511 23.01 -28.36 8.13
C GLU A 511 22.75 -28.19 6.62
N ILE A 512 21.86 -27.25 6.25
CA ILE A 512 21.64 -26.86 4.84
C ILE A 512 22.95 -26.32 4.23
N SER A 513 23.69 -25.48 4.97
CA SER A 513 24.95 -24.91 4.47
C SER A 513 26.01 -25.98 4.22
N SER A 514 26.05 -27.05 5.02
CA SER A 514 26.93 -28.20 4.84
C SER A 514 26.56 -29.00 3.58
N ALA A 515 25.27 -29.27 3.38
CA ALA A 515 24.80 -30.00 2.20
C ALA A 515 25.08 -29.25 0.88
N LEU A 516 24.88 -27.93 0.87
CA LEU A 516 25.22 -27.10 -0.29
C LEU A 516 26.74 -26.99 -0.49
N CYS A 517 27.53 -26.83 0.58
CA CYS A 517 28.99 -26.88 0.51
C CYS A 517 29.49 -28.20 -0.13
N PHE A 518 28.87 -29.33 0.18
CA PHE A 518 29.19 -30.63 -0.41
C PHE A 518 28.86 -30.68 -1.91
N LEU A 519 27.62 -30.37 -2.30
CA LEU A 519 27.17 -30.38 -3.71
C LEU A 519 27.97 -29.39 -4.59
N HIS A 520 28.28 -28.20 -4.06
CA HIS A 520 29.05 -27.18 -4.77
C HIS A 520 30.57 -27.46 -4.83
N SER A 521 31.03 -28.49 -4.13
CA SER A 521 32.43 -28.96 -4.12
C SER A 521 32.63 -30.31 -4.84
N THR A 522 31.55 -30.95 -5.32
CA THR A 522 31.60 -32.19 -6.10
C THR A 522 32.49 -32.03 -7.35
N LYS A 523 33.07 -33.15 -7.79
CA LYS A 523 33.93 -33.25 -8.99
C LYS A 523 33.53 -34.51 -9.78
N PRO A 524 33.72 -34.55 -11.12
CA PRO A 524 34.33 -33.51 -11.97
C PRO A 524 33.45 -32.25 -12.09
N GLU A 525 32.13 -32.39 -11.99
CA GLU A 525 31.17 -31.29 -12.07
C GLU A 525 30.62 -30.91 -10.70
N LYS A 526 30.31 -29.62 -10.53
CA LYS A 526 29.57 -29.12 -9.37
C LYS A 526 28.09 -29.40 -9.55
N ILE A 527 27.43 -29.89 -8.50
CA ILE A 527 25.99 -30.13 -8.55
C ILE A 527 25.26 -28.91 -8.01
N VAL A 528 24.32 -28.38 -8.80
CA VAL A 528 23.44 -27.26 -8.42
C VAL A 528 22.06 -27.83 -8.12
N HIS A 529 21.45 -27.41 -7.02
CA HIS A 529 20.15 -27.90 -6.59
C HIS A 529 19.02 -27.35 -7.48
N GLY A 530 19.02 -26.04 -7.77
CA GLY A 530 18.05 -25.36 -8.64
C GLY A 530 16.67 -25.12 -8.02
N ASP A 531 16.08 -26.13 -7.38
CA ASP A 531 14.77 -26.05 -6.71
C ASP A 531 14.88 -26.03 -5.17
N LEU A 532 15.80 -25.25 -4.61
CA LEU A 532 15.97 -25.18 -3.15
C LEU A 532 14.87 -24.31 -2.51
N LYS A 533 14.12 -24.88 -1.56
CA LYS A 533 12.98 -24.24 -0.86
C LYS A 533 12.62 -25.01 0.43
N PRO A 534 11.89 -24.41 1.39
CA PRO A 534 11.49 -25.09 2.63
C PRO A 534 10.66 -26.37 2.44
N GLU A 535 9.95 -26.53 1.31
CA GLU A 535 9.24 -27.77 0.96
C GLU A 535 10.19 -28.95 0.66
N ASN A 536 11.38 -28.66 0.13
CA ASN A 536 12.39 -29.66 -0.26
C ASN A 536 13.43 -29.90 0.85
N ILE A 537 13.21 -29.35 2.04
CA ILE A 537 14.04 -29.58 3.24
C ILE A 537 13.19 -30.42 4.20
N LEU A 538 13.51 -31.70 4.33
CA LEU A 538 12.76 -32.66 5.15
C LEU A 538 13.42 -32.87 6.52
N LEU A 539 12.66 -33.32 7.51
CA LEU A 539 13.11 -33.47 8.90
C LEU A 539 12.98 -34.92 9.41
N ASP A 540 14.07 -35.45 9.96
CA ASP A 540 14.11 -36.79 10.57
C ASP A 540 13.49 -36.81 11.98
N SER A 541 13.56 -37.95 12.67
CA SER A 541 13.02 -38.13 14.03
C SER A 541 13.67 -37.19 15.05
N GLU A 542 14.94 -36.84 14.87
CA GLU A 542 15.76 -35.99 15.75
C GLU A 542 15.72 -34.50 15.34
N LEU A 543 14.86 -34.16 14.36
CA LEU A 543 14.71 -32.85 13.74
C LEU A 543 16.01 -32.31 13.11
N ARG A 544 16.92 -33.18 12.65
CA ARG A 544 17.97 -32.81 11.70
C ARG A 544 17.32 -32.62 10.33
N CYS A 545 17.85 -31.73 9.51
CA CYS A 545 17.35 -31.60 8.14
C CYS A 545 18.12 -32.47 7.13
N LYS A 546 17.40 -32.97 6.13
CA LYS A 546 17.96 -33.53 4.90
C LYS A 546 17.29 -32.88 3.69
N ILE A 547 18.09 -32.41 2.75
CA ILE A 547 17.58 -31.83 1.50
C ILE A 547 17.18 -32.98 0.54
N CYS A 548 15.98 -32.91 -0.03
CA CYS A 548 15.50 -33.82 -1.07
C CYS A 548 15.44 -33.12 -2.44
N ASP A 549 15.08 -33.84 -3.50
CA ASP A 549 14.92 -33.33 -4.87
C ASP A 549 16.18 -32.73 -5.55
N PHE A 550 17.34 -32.74 -4.89
CA PHE A 550 18.64 -32.45 -5.49
C PHE A 550 18.93 -33.38 -6.69
N GLY A 551 19.59 -32.83 -7.72
CA GLY A 551 19.96 -33.57 -8.94
C GLY A 551 18.80 -33.96 -9.86
N ILE A 552 17.54 -33.79 -9.47
CA ILE A 552 16.39 -34.07 -10.35
C ILE A 552 16.32 -33.08 -11.53
N SER A 553 16.96 -31.92 -11.41
CA SER A 553 17.26 -31.00 -12.50
C SER A 553 18.16 -31.58 -13.61
N ARG A 554 18.91 -32.66 -13.34
CA ARG A 554 19.73 -33.40 -14.33
C ARG A 554 18.96 -34.57 -14.97
N LEU A 555 17.95 -35.11 -14.27
CA LEU A 555 17.07 -36.18 -14.75
C LEU A 555 16.00 -35.71 -15.76
N VAL A 556 15.93 -34.41 -16.04
CA VAL A 556 14.79 -33.72 -16.67
C VAL A 556 15.32 -32.82 -17.80
N THR A 557 14.62 -32.79 -18.93
CA THR A 557 15.19 -32.24 -20.20
C THR A 557 15.70 -30.80 -20.07
N GLU A 558 16.81 -30.46 -20.74
CA GLU A 558 17.28 -29.05 -20.83
C GLU A 558 16.19 -28.12 -21.38
N ASP A 559 15.39 -28.60 -22.34
CA ASP A 559 14.22 -27.89 -22.83
C ASP A 559 13.21 -27.59 -21.71
N THR A 560 12.98 -28.49 -20.73
CA THR A 560 12.12 -28.21 -19.56
C THR A 560 12.75 -27.33 -18.49
N LEU A 561 14.08 -27.14 -18.49
CA LEU A 561 14.74 -26.04 -17.77
C LEU A 561 14.47 -24.66 -18.42
N TYR A 562 14.08 -24.63 -19.71
CA TYR A 562 13.78 -23.41 -20.48
C TYR A 562 12.30 -23.24 -20.93
N CYS A 563 11.45 -24.26 -20.77
CA CYS A 563 10.13 -24.32 -21.42
C CYS A 563 8.98 -23.58 -20.70
N PRO A 564 7.83 -23.36 -21.39
CA PRO A 564 6.88 -22.33 -21.00
C PRO A 564 5.96 -22.65 -19.80
N SER A 565 6.22 -23.69 -19.00
CA SER A 565 5.63 -23.80 -17.65
C SER A 565 6.02 -22.60 -16.75
N PHE A 566 7.21 -22.02 -16.97
CA PHE A 566 7.64 -20.74 -16.40
C PHE A 566 7.23 -19.51 -17.24
N ARG A 567 6.77 -19.68 -18.50
CA ARG A 567 6.50 -18.58 -19.45
C ARG A 567 5.33 -18.82 -20.42
N ARG A 568 4.13 -19.16 -19.91
CA ARG A 568 2.82 -18.75 -20.47
C ARG A 568 1.64 -19.19 -19.58
N GLY A 569 1.00 -18.20 -18.96
CA GLY A 569 -0.22 -18.36 -18.18
C GLY A 569 -0.59 -17.05 -17.50
N THR A 570 -1.42 -16.24 -18.17
CA THR A 570 -2.11 -15.00 -17.69
C THR A 570 -1.70 -14.48 -16.31
N GLU A 571 -0.90 -13.40 -16.27
CA GLU A 571 -0.30 -12.77 -15.06
C GLU A 571 -1.08 -12.97 -13.74
N PRO A 572 -0.65 -13.91 -12.89
CA PRO A 572 -0.95 -13.88 -11.47
C PRO A 572 0.06 -12.97 -10.76
N LYS A 573 -0.37 -12.20 -9.77
CA LYS A 573 0.56 -11.46 -8.90
C LYS A 573 1.33 -12.45 -8.01
N GLY A 574 2.60 -12.70 -8.33
CA GLY A 574 3.51 -13.50 -7.52
C GLY A 574 4.30 -14.50 -8.35
N ALA A 575 5.51 -14.11 -8.77
CA ALA A 575 6.49 -15.03 -9.35
C ALA A 575 7.23 -15.82 -8.25
N PHE A 576 7.85 -16.94 -8.64
CA PHE A 576 8.55 -17.90 -7.77
C PHE A 576 9.57 -17.21 -6.84
N PRO A 577 9.33 -17.16 -5.51
CA PRO A 577 10.05 -16.24 -4.64
C PRO A 577 11.50 -16.65 -4.36
N TYR A 578 11.81 -17.94 -4.41
CA TYR A 578 13.16 -18.49 -4.18
C TYR A 578 14.05 -18.42 -5.42
N SER A 579 13.49 -18.14 -6.60
CA SER A 579 14.21 -18.21 -7.86
C SER A 579 15.08 -16.97 -8.07
N ASP A 580 16.38 -17.21 -8.27
CA ASP A 580 17.44 -16.21 -8.36
C ASP A 580 17.15 -15.11 -9.42
N PRO A 581 17.20 -13.81 -9.08
CA PRO A 581 16.98 -12.71 -10.02
C PRO A 581 18.02 -12.64 -11.14
N GLU A 582 19.24 -13.15 -10.92
CA GLU A 582 20.27 -13.24 -11.96
C GLU A 582 20.02 -14.43 -12.90
N PHE A 583 19.57 -15.58 -12.37
CA PHE A 583 19.10 -16.71 -13.19
C PHE A 583 17.95 -16.28 -14.11
N HIS A 584 16.94 -15.57 -13.60
CA HIS A 584 15.85 -15.02 -14.43
C HIS A 584 16.32 -14.08 -15.56
N ARG A 585 17.47 -13.43 -15.37
CA ARG A 585 18.07 -12.44 -16.29
C ARG A 585 18.98 -13.07 -17.35
N ILE A 586 19.74 -14.10 -16.97
CA ILE A 586 20.79 -14.71 -17.81
C ILE A 586 20.35 -16.08 -18.38
N GLY A 587 19.46 -16.81 -17.70
CA GLY A 587 19.06 -18.19 -18.03
C GLY A 587 20.02 -19.27 -17.54
N VAL A 588 21.25 -18.90 -17.16
CA VAL A 588 22.27 -19.85 -16.67
C VAL A 588 22.08 -20.10 -15.18
N LEU A 589 21.76 -21.34 -14.82
CA LEU A 589 21.68 -21.80 -13.43
C LEU A 589 23.09 -22.02 -12.86
N THR A 590 23.35 -21.58 -11.63
CA THR A 590 24.69 -21.65 -11.02
C THR A 590 24.62 -22.00 -9.53
N PRO A 591 25.73 -22.44 -8.89
CA PRO A 591 25.80 -22.58 -7.43
C PRO A 591 25.32 -21.33 -6.65
N LYS A 592 25.56 -20.12 -7.19
CA LYS A 592 25.12 -18.86 -6.59
C LYS A 592 23.59 -18.69 -6.58
N SER A 593 22.86 -19.44 -7.40
CA SER A 593 21.40 -19.45 -7.41
C SER A 593 20.84 -20.24 -6.22
N ASP A 594 21.48 -21.35 -5.84
CA ASP A 594 21.18 -22.04 -4.57
C ASP A 594 21.50 -21.15 -3.36
N ILE A 595 22.60 -20.37 -3.42
CA ILE A 595 22.96 -19.42 -2.36
C ILE A 595 21.86 -18.36 -2.15
N TYR A 596 21.24 -17.86 -3.23
CA TYR A 596 20.13 -16.91 -3.14
C TYR A 596 18.90 -17.54 -2.44
N ALA A 597 18.53 -18.75 -2.85
CA ALA A 597 17.43 -19.50 -2.22
C ALA A 597 17.71 -19.79 -0.74
N PHE A 598 18.94 -20.23 -0.41
CA PHE A 598 19.41 -20.42 0.96
C PHE A 598 19.31 -19.13 1.78
N GLY A 599 19.72 -17.98 1.22
CA GLY A 599 19.59 -16.68 1.87
C GLY A 599 18.16 -16.37 2.31
N LEU A 600 17.19 -16.55 1.41
CA LEU A 600 15.77 -16.36 1.73
C LEU A 600 15.30 -17.33 2.82
N ILE A 601 15.71 -18.59 2.77
CA ILE A 601 15.37 -19.61 3.77
C ILE A 601 15.93 -19.23 5.15
N VAL A 602 17.16 -18.72 5.24
CA VAL A 602 17.73 -18.19 6.50
C VAL A 602 16.89 -17.03 7.06
N LEU A 603 16.49 -16.10 6.20
CA LEU A 603 15.64 -14.97 6.62
C LEU A 603 14.26 -15.44 7.09
N GLN A 604 13.65 -16.44 6.44
CA GLN A 604 12.38 -17.02 6.88
C GLN A 604 12.50 -17.79 8.20
N ILE A 605 13.59 -18.53 8.39
CA ILE A 605 13.87 -19.26 9.63
C ILE A 605 13.94 -18.29 10.82
N LEU A 606 14.54 -17.10 10.63
CA LEU A 606 14.58 -16.04 11.65
C LEU A 606 13.21 -15.41 11.94
N THR A 607 12.41 -15.11 10.92
CA THR A 607 11.25 -14.21 11.04
C THR A 607 9.89 -14.89 11.02
N GLY A 608 9.78 -16.15 10.59
CA GLY A 608 8.50 -16.85 10.43
C GLY A 608 7.59 -16.23 9.36
N ARG A 609 8.16 -15.47 8.41
CA ARG A 609 7.42 -14.68 7.40
C ARG A 609 7.45 -15.33 6.00
N PRO A 610 6.46 -15.05 5.13
CA PRO A 610 6.55 -15.41 3.72
C PRO A 610 7.75 -14.71 3.05
N PRO A 611 8.33 -15.28 1.98
CA PRO A 611 9.60 -14.80 1.40
C PRO A 611 9.46 -13.53 0.54
N VAL A 612 8.25 -13.19 0.09
CA VAL A 612 7.99 -12.07 -0.81
C VAL A 612 8.27 -10.74 -0.11
N GLY A 613 9.31 -10.03 -0.56
CA GLY A 613 9.73 -8.75 0.01
C GLY A 613 10.58 -8.86 1.30
N LEU A 614 10.78 -10.07 1.82
CA LEU A 614 11.37 -10.30 3.15
C LEU A 614 12.79 -9.74 3.30
N ALA A 615 13.65 -9.90 2.29
CA ALA A 615 14.99 -9.30 2.28
C ALA A 615 14.98 -7.76 2.30
N GLY A 616 13.88 -7.11 1.89
CA GLY A 616 13.66 -5.68 2.06
C GLY A 616 13.27 -5.31 3.49
N GLU A 617 12.37 -6.09 4.11
CA GLU A 617 11.96 -5.91 5.51
C GLU A 617 13.14 -6.10 6.48
N VAL A 618 13.89 -7.19 6.33
CA VAL A 618 15.05 -7.48 7.21
C VAL A 618 16.14 -6.43 7.03
N ARG A 619 16.47 -6.02 5.79
CA ARG A 619 17.47 -4.97 5.54
C ARG A 619 17.05 -3.64 6.18
N LYS A 620 15.76 -3.30 6.14
CA LYS A 620 15.21 -2.12 6.83
C LYS A 620 15.32 -2.26 8.36
N ALA A 621 14.86 -3.37 8.93
CA ALA A 621 14.91 -3.62 10.38
C ALA A 621 16.35 -3.54 10.92
N MET A 622 17.30 -4.18 10.22
CA MET A 622 18.74 -4.11 10.51
C MET A 622 19.27 -2.66 10.47
N SER A 623 18.96 -1.90 9.41
CA SER A 623 19.40 -0.50 9.27
C SER A 623 18.80 0.45 10.32
N CYS A 624 17.63 0.11 10.87
CA CYS A 624 16.97 0.89 11.92
C CYS A 624 17.29 0.38 13.34
N GLY A 625 18.12 -0.67 13.49
CA GLY A 625 18.42 -1.28 14.79
C GLY A 625 17.26 -2.07 15.42
N LYS A 626 16.21 -2.40 14.66
CA LYS A 626 14.95 -3.02 15.14
C LYS A 626 14.78 -4.47 14.70
N LEU A 627 15.86 -5.26 14.72
CA LEU A 627 15.84 -6.67 14.29
C LEU A 627 14.92 -7.52 15.16
N ASP A 628 14.96 -7.29 16.48
CA ASP A 628 14.06 -7.84 17.50
C ASP A 628 12.59 -7.84 17.05
N SER A 629 12.11 -6.70 16.53
CA SER A 629 10.70 -6.49 16.16
C SER A 629 10.22 -7.32 14.97
N ILE A 630 11.11 -8.06 14.30
CA ILE A 630 10.77 -8.93 13.17
C ILE A 630 11.11 -10.41 13.37
N LEU A 631 11.73 -10.79 14.48
CA LEU A 631 12.05 -12.19 14.79
C LEU A 631 10.79 -13.00 15.13
N ASP A 632 10.84 -14.30 14.84
CA ASP A 632 9.75 -15.22 15.14
C ASP A 632 9.73 -15.57 16.64
N THR A 633 8.80 -14.97 17.38
CA THR A 633 8.59 -15.23 18.82
C THR A 633 8.17 -16.67 19.12
N SER A 634 7.68 -17.44 18.13
CA SER A 634 7.41 -18.87 18.32
C SER A 634 8.68 -19.72 18.42
N ALA A 635 9.85 -19.18 18.06
CA ALA A 635 11.14 -19.85 18.25
C ALA A 635 11.67 -19.79 19.70
N GLY A 636 11.02 -19.01 20.57
CA GLY A 636 11.61 -18.55 21.84
C GLY A 636 12.49 -17.32 21.64
N GLU A 637 13.21 -16.92 22.70
CA GLU A 637 14.09 -15.75 22.67
C GLU A 637 15.37 -16.07 21.90
N TRP A 638 15.66 -15.28 20.85
CA TRP A 638 16.90 -15.43 20.07
C TRP A 638 18.03 -14.62 20.71
N PRO A 639 19.22 -15.20 20.93
CA PRO A 639 20.41 -14.41 21.25
C PRO A 639 20.72 -13.44 20.11
N MET A 640 20.80 -12.15 20.41
CA MET A 640 20.83 -11.11 19.37
C MET A 640 22.07 -11.17 18.47
N PHE A 641 23.19 -11.74 18.93
CA PHE A 641 24.36 -11.98 18.07
C PHE A 641 24.10 -13.09 17.04
N VAL A 642 23.42 -14.19 17.41
CA VAL A 642 22.99 -15.25 16.49
C VAL A 642 22.00 -14.70 15.47
N ALA A 643 20.97 -13.99 15.95
CA ALA A 643 19.96 -13.38 15.09
C ALA A 643 20.57 -12.39 14.08
N ARG A 644 21.46 -11.50 14.55
CA ARG A 644 22.19 -10.55 13.70
C ARG A 644 23.06 -11.26 12.68
N ARG A 645 23.89 -12.23 13.10
CA ARG A 645 24.82 -12.94 12.21
C ARG A 645 24.09 -13.73 11.12
N LEU A 646 22.98 -14.38 11.46
CA LEU A 646 22.12 -15.05 10.49
C LEU A 646 21.41 -14.06 9.57
N ALA A 647 20.97 -12.90 10.07
CA ALA A 647 20.34 -11.86 9.24
C ALA A 647 21.35 -11.25 8.24
N ASP A 648 22.57 -10.94 8.67
CA ASP A 648 23.65 -10.46 7.81
C ASP A 648 24.01 -11.48 6.72
N LEU A 649 24.15 -12.77 7.08
CA LEU A 649 24.39 -13.84 6.10
C LEU A 649 23.21 -13.98 5.12
N GLY A 650 21.97 -14.01 5.62
CA GLY A 650 20.78 -14.12 4.79
C GLY A 650 20.67 -12.97 3.79
N LEU A 651 20.98 -11.74 4.22
CA LEU A 651 21.01 -10.56 3.34
C LEU A 651 22.14 -10.62 2.29
N GLN A 652 23.36 -11.01 2.68
CA GLN A 652 24.49 -11.19 1.73
C GLN A 652 24.20 -12.27 0.69
N CYS A 653 23.56 -13.37 1.10
CA CYS A 653 23.07 -14.41 0.20
C CYS A 653 21.96 -13.90 -0.75
N CYS A 654 21.11 -12.97 -0.29
CA CYS A 654 20.03 -12.37 -1.10
C CYS A 654 20.49 -11.23 -2.05
N GLU A 655 21.78 -11.00 -2.25
CA GLU A 655 22.25 -9.91 -3.11
C GLU A 655 21.96 -10.13 -4.61
N LEU A 656 21.81 -9.01 -5.34
CA LEU A 656 21.22 -9.01 -6.70
C LEU A 656 22.09 -9.77 -7.73
N TYR A 657 23.42 -9.66 -7.63
CA TYR A 657 24.36 -10.35 -8.52
C TYR A 657 25.04 -11.49 -7.78
N GLY A 658 25.15 -12.66 -8.41
CA GLY A 658 25.69 -13.87 -7.80
C GLY A 658 27.15 -13.75 -7.37
N ARG A 659 27.93 -12.87 -8.01
CA ARG A 659 29.32 -12.57 -7.64
C ARG A 659 29.46 -11.91 -6.25
N ASP A 660 28.44 -11.15 -5.83
CA ASP A 660 28.45 -10.36 -4.59
C ASP A 660 27.94 -11.20 -3.40
N ARG A 661 27.37 -12.39 -3.66
CA ARG A 661 26.94 -13.39 -2.68
C ARG A 661 28.13 -14.21 -2.16
N PRO A 662 28.14 -14.66 -0.90
CA PRO A 662 29.23 -15.45 -0.33
C PRO A 662 29.38 -16.83 -1.01
N ASP A 663 30.49 -17.50 -0.72
CA ASP A 663 30.66 -18.94 -0.96
C ASP A 663 30.51 -19.69 0.36
N LEU A 664 29.79 -20.82 0.35
CA LEU A 664 29.70 -21.72 1.49
C LEU A 664 30.98 -22.54 1.62
N LYS A 665 32.04 -21.89 2.12
CA LYS A 665 33.32 -22.52 2.43
C LYS A 665 33.23 -23.30 3.74
N PRO A 666 33.99 -24.40 3.94
CA PRO A 666 33.96 -25.18 5.18
C PRO A 666 34.18 -24.38 6.47
N SER A 667 34.92 -23.26 6.40
CA SER A 667 35.09 -22.33 7.52
C SER A 667 33.77 -21.68 7.96
N LEU A 668 32.90 -21.28 7.02
CA LEU A 668 31.60 -20.67 7.29
C LEU A 668 30.59 -21.71 7.75
N VAL A 669 30.61 -22.92 7.17
CA VAL A 669 29.78 -24.06 7.64
C VAL A 669 30.11 -24.38 9.12
N ARG A 670 31.40 -24.43 9.47
CA ARG A 670 31.84 -24.65 10.86
C ARG A 670 31.42 -23.51 11.81
N GLU A 671 31.50 -22.27 11.35
CA GLU A 671 31.05 -21.09 12.10
C GLU A 671 29.54 -21.18 12.41
N LEU A 672 28.71 -21.48 11.41
CA LEU A 672 27.26 -21.65 11.57
C LEU A 672 26.91 -22.79 12.53
N GLY A 673 27.67 -23.90 12.50
CA GLY A 673 27.52 -25.01 13.43
C GLY A 673 27.81 -24.65 14.90
N GLN A 674 28.53 -23.56 15.17
CA GLN A 674 28.82 -23.10 16.54
C GLN A 674 27.74 -22.17 17.11
N LEU A 675 26.94 -21.50 16.25
CA LEU A 675 25.91 -20.55 16.68
C LEU A 675 24.81 -21.21 17.53
N HIS A 676 24.49 -22.49 17.30
CA HIS A 676 23.48 -23.22 18.09
C HIS A 676 24.03 -23.89 19.35
N LEU A 677 25.36 -23.84 19.57
CA LEU A 677 26.06 -24.39 20.74
C LEU A 677 26.43 -23.29 21.75
N SER A 678 26.19 -22.03 21.40
CA SER A 678 26.38 -20.89 22.31
C SER A 678 25.20 -20.84 23.28
N ASP A 679 25.40 -21.37 24.49
CA ASP A 679 24.45 -21.20 25.58
C ASP A 679 24.42 -19.75 26.07
N GLU A 680 23.28 -19.36 26.65
CA GLU A 680 23.07 -18.07 27.27
C GLU A 680 24.09 -17.87 28.41
N ARG A 681 24.98 -16.88 28.27
CA ARG A 681 25.76 -16.40 29.40
C ARG A 681 24.84 -15.66 30.35
N THR A 682 24.29 -16.38 31.31
CA THR A 682 23.71 -15.78 32.51
C THR A 682 24.75 -14.86 33.15
N VAL A 683 24.33 -13.66 33.56
CA VAL A 683 25.21 -12.74 34.28
C VAL A 683 25.57 -13.38 35.61
N PRO A 684 26.86 -13.59 35.95
CA PRO A 684 27.24 -14.04 37.28
C PRO A 684 26.73 -13.05 38.32
N SER A 685 26.03 -13.53 39.34
CA SER A 685 25.32 -12.65 40.31
C SER A 685 26.24 -11.67 41.03
N PHE A 686 27.53 -12.00 41.20
CA PHE A 686 28.57 -11.13 41.76
C PHE A 686 29.01 -9.96 40.84
N PHE A 687 28.51 -9.88 39.60
CA PHE A 687 28.63 -8.69 38.75
C PHE A 687 27.45 -7.71 38.90
N LEU A 688 26.36 -8.13 39.56
CA LEU A 688 25.18 -7.29 39.76
C LEU A 688 25.31 -6.46 41.05
N CYS A 689 24.97 -5.17 40.97
CA CYS A 689 24.88 -4.29 42.11
C CYS A 689 23.75 -4.78 43.04
N PRO A 690 24.00 -5.02 44.35
CA PRO A 690 22.95 -5.53 45.23
C PRO A 690 21.74 -4.59 45.39
N ILE A 691 21.93 -3.27 45.22
CA ILE A 691 20.87 -2.27 45.29
C ILE A 691 20.05 -2.22 43.98
N LEU A 692 20.71 -2.18 42.83
CA LEU A 692 20.06 -1.96 41.53
C LEU A 692 19.63 -3.25 40.80
N GLN A 693 20.28 -4.38 41.13
CA GLN A 693 20.21 -5.65 40.36
C GLN A 693 20.69 -5.55 38.90
N GLU A 694 21.44 -4.49 38.57
CA GLU A 694 22.07 -4.22 37.27
C GLU A 694 23.60 -4.44 37.32
N ILE A 695 24.26 -4.61 36.17
CA ILE A 695 25.72 -4.83 36.09
C ILE A 695 26.48 -3.59 36.58
N MET A 696 27.44 -3.76 37.48
CA MET A 696 28.24 -2.66 38.02
C MET A 696 29.22 -2.06 36.99
N HIS A 697 29.15 -0.76 36.79
CA HIS A 697 30.05 0.06 35.96
C HIS A 697 31.16 0.73 36.79
N ASP A 698 30.82 1.31 37.95
CA ASP A 698 31.78 1.80 38.94
C ASP A 698 31.68 0.97 40.23
N PRO A 699 32.13 -0.31 40.24
CA PRO A 699 32.06 -1.13 41.44
C PRO A 699 32.95 -0.55 42.56
N GLN A 700 32.33 -0.27 43.71
CA GLN A 700 32.90 0.31 44.93
C GLN A 700 32.64 -0.61 46.13
N VAL A 701 33.67 -0.88 46.94
CA VAL A 701 33.56 -1.64 48.20
C VAL A 701 33.23 -0.70 49.35
N ALA A 702 32.22 -1.06 50.17
CA ALA A 702 31.86 -0.35 51.39
C ALA A 702 32.52 -0.98 52.63
N ALA A 703 32.35 -0.35 53.80
CA ALA A 703 32.93 -0.82 55.07
C ALA A 703 32.38 -2.17 55.58
N ASP A 704 31.27 -2.66 55.00
CA ASP A 704 30.71 -3.99 55.24
C ASP A 704 31.37 -5.10 54.39
N GLY A 705 32.30 -4.75 53.49
CA GLY A 705 32.98 -5.66 52.58
C GLY A 705 32.18 -6.01 51.31
N PHE A 706 30.94 -5.55 51.17
CA PHE A 706 30.15 -5.75 49.95
C PHE A 706 30.55 -4.72 48.88
N THR A 707 30.44 -5.14 47.61
CA THR A 707 30.65 -4.26 46.45
C THR A 707 29.31 -3.83 45.86
N TYR A 708 29.20 -2.55 45.54
CA TYR A 708 28.00 -1.89 45.03
C TYR A 708 28.34 -1.00 43.83
N GLU A 709 27.33 -0.58 43.07
CA GLU A 709 27.48 0.52 42.12
C GLU A 709 27.78 1.84 42.86
N GLY A 710 28.81 2.56 42.42
CA GLY A 710 29.37 3.70 43.14
C GLY A 710 28.40 4.86 43.27
N GLU A 711 27.59 5.14 42.25
CA GLU A 711 26.54 6.17 42.31
C GLU A 711 25.38 5.74 43.22
N ALA A 712 24.95 4.47 43.15
CA ALA A 712 23.83 3.96 43.95
C ALA A 712 24.16 3.96 45.45
N LEU A 713 25.37 3.53 45.82
CA LEU A 713 25.81 3.56 47.21
C LEU A 713 26.06 4.98 47.71
N ARG A 714 26.65 5.86 46.88
CA ARG A 714 26.80 7.28 47.22
C ARG A 714 25.44 7.93 47.52
N GLY A 715 24.47 7.73 46.63
CA GLY A 715 23.09 8.21 46.83
C GLY A 715 22.42 7.63 48.08
N TRP A 716 22.68 6.37 48.43
CA TRP A 716 22.20 5.79 49.70
C TRP A 716 22.76 6.52 50.93
N LEU A 717 24.08 6.76 50.96
CA LEU A 717 24.76 7.47 52.05
C LEU A 717 24.34 8.95 52.15
N GLU A 718 24.24 9.65 51.01
CA GLU A 718 23.83 11.06 50.93
C GLU A 718 22.38 11.29 51.38
N ASN A 719 21.52 10.26 51.35
CA ASN A 719 20.20 10.26 51.97
C ASN A 719 20.22 10.06 53.51
N GLY A 720 21.35 10.33 54.16
CA GLY A 720 21.50 10.30 55.63
C GLY A 720 21.51 8.90 56.23
N ARG A 721 21.91 7.87 55.47
CA ARG A 721 21.93 6.47 55.92
C ARG A 721 23.35 6.00 56.17
N GLU A 722 23.70 5.85 57.44
CA GLU A 722 24.99 5.29 57.86
C GLU A 722 24.99 3.75 57.93
N THR A 723 23.93 3.07 57.45
CA THR A 723 23.80 1.61 57.47
C THR A 723 24.09 0.95 56.11
N SER A 724 24.64 -0.27 56.17
CA SER A 724 24.85 -1.18 55.06
C SER A 724 23.54 -1.46 54.31
N PRO A 725 23.46 -1.25 52.99
CA PRO A 725 22.28 -1.64 52.20
C PRO A 725 21.98 -3.15 52.23
N MET A 726 22.98 -4.00 52.43
CA MET A 726 22.83 -5.48 52.46
C MET A 726 22.52 -6.06 53.84
N THR A 727 23.05 -5.47 54.92
CA THR A 727 22.93 -6.04 56.28
C THR A 727 22.12 -5.16 57.25
N ASN A 728 21.85 -3.90 56.87
CA ASN A 728 21.26 -2.86 57.70
C ASN A 728 22.00 -2.57 59.02
N LEU A 729 23.24 -3.02 59.15
CA LEU A 729 24.15 -2.68 60.26
C LEU A 729 24.87 -1.36 59.97
N THR A 730 25.21 -0.59 61.01
CA THR A 730 25.98 0.66 60.85
C THR A 730 27.37 0.38 60.27
N LEU A 731 27.75 1.15 59.25
CA LEU A 731 29.06 1.09 58.62
C LEU A 731 30.13 1.70 59.54
N SER A 732 31.29 1.06 59.66
CA SER A 732 32.40 1.56 60.48
C SER A 732 33.10 2.79 59.89
N HIS A 733 32.94 3.03 58.59
CA HIS A 733 33.31 4.28 57.91
C HIS A 733 32.49 4.46 56.62
N LEU A 734 32.40 5.71 56.15
CA LEU A 734 31.69 6.05 54.90
C LEU A 734 32.62 6.12 53.67
N HIS A 735 33.91 5.82 53.83
CA HIS A 735 34.86 5.75 52.71
C HIS A 735 34.57 4.55 51.79
N LEU A 736 34.59 4.81 50.49
CA LEU A 736 34.39 3.81 49.43
C LEU A 736 35.73 3.48 48.76
N THR A 737 35.97 2.18 48.49
CA THR A 737 37.22 1.70 47.87
C THR A 737 36.94 1.13 46.47
N PRO A 738 37.53 1.65 45.38
CA PRO A 738 37.24 1.15 44.03
C PRO A 738 37.66 -0.31 43.82
N ASN A 739 36.70 -1.17 43.46
CA ASN A 739 36.96 -2.58 43.18
C ASN A 739 37.46 -2.77 41.74
N HIS A 740 38.72 -2.36 41.49
CA HIS A 740 39.35 -2.46 40.17
C HIS A 740 39.41 -3.91 39.65
N ALA A 741 39.57 -4.90 40.52
CA ALA A 741 39.61 -6.31 40.13
C ALA A 741 38.24 -6.79 39.59
N LEU A 742 37.14 -6.47 40.29
CA LEU A 742 35.79 -6.79 39.81
C LEU A 742 35.45 -6.00 38.54
N ARG A 743 35.86 -4.74 38.46
CA ARG A 743 35.69 -3.90 37.25
C ARG A 743 36.37 -4.52 36.04
N GLN A 744 37.62 -4.98 36.19
CA GLN A 744 38.33 -5.68 35.12
C GLN A 744 37.64 -7.00 34.79
N ALA A 745 37.17 -7.78 35.76
CA ALA A 745 36.44 -9.04 35.51
C ALA A 745 35.12 -8.82 34.75
N ILE A 746 34.37 -7.76 35.07
CA ILE A 746 33.16 -7.34 34.35
C ILE A 746 33.51 -6.91 32.93
N GLN A 747 34.52 -6.06 32.75
CA GLN A 747 34.99 -5.62 31.42
C GLN A 747 35.47 -6.82 30.58
N ASP A 748 36.26 -7.73 31.16
CA ASP A 748 36.72 -8.96 30.53
C ASP A 748 35.56 -9.88 30.11
N TRP A 749 34.46 -9.91 30.84
CA TRP A 749 33.27 -10.70 30.52
C TRP A 749 32.45 -10.05 29.40
N LEU A 750 32.27 -8.72 29.46
CA LEU A 750 31.60 -7.91 28.43
C LEU A 750 32.37 -7.90 27.10
N CYS A 751 33.70 -7.78 27.13
CA CYS A 751 34.56 -7.79 25.94
C CYS A 751 34.72 -9.19 25.30
N LYS A 752 34.21 -10.24 25.95
CA LYS A 752 34.16 -11.61 25.41
C LYS A 752 32.77 -11.98 24.88
N ALA A 753 31.80 -11.06 24.87
CA ALA A 753 30.39 -11.30 24.53
C ALA A 753 30.07 -10.95 23.06
#